data_AF-A0A4D6GT21-F1
#
_entry.id   AF-A0A4D6GT21-F1
#
_cell.length_a   1.000
_cell.length_b   1.000
_cell.length_c   1.000
_cell.angle_alpha   90.00
_cell.angle_beta   90.00
_cell.angle_gamma   90.00
#
_symmetry.space_group_name_H-M   'P 1'
#
loop_
_entity.id
_entity.type
_entity.pdbx_description
1 polymer ?
#
loop_
_entity_poly.entity_id
_entity_poly.type
_entity_poly.pdbx_seq_one_letter_code
_entity_poly.pdbx_strand_id
1 'polypeptide(L)'
;MSQQTLPVDVVKTLFDEHEQRPELWIPTSDDGFTRTGVIHATPPTDPDYAHKLTDEGSAVAETTTRLAKDFEAPIEVQTYPRPVPRSRPDIEAVTCHVFHIAPHFVDGRALQSKVRDFDGKVVNSGLDAAHKIVEEAFPDVYEVEVGEFDLNPISAGGSVSTCRLVNEDSKEVSGVGKVTTDSMADVFDALTHAREPFVHQLIVEPGDGKFYITSRLAPLSPDYTFEGKRGVARLLKEGANADLARAFNNVGVTSNFNIDIDDYLDIEYNHQINGRTTHTVTYKDGMRKRYDTKLQHRKKVDALIDAVLGHTEFSRLLRGSTGWKSTLKDYEYYGRFWIPPATIGYFTETYAHYYDHDPWQHTVRGAPVFTPREIGDIDIRTDWQTPNLEIDEETRHQTDGTDEHLKLGQDFTTFGRARGDDITRVEQDGTTQPDQLLTTDNGYINLLEKKVESDIVHVEPEWENSSKPANILTNVERAVAADRHVILVFKSEAAADRAYTALRTTFRELTDHGARTFQGDVFPEIDGEMLVTPESESTWYLTDDDMLVHVIDGEVVTCCPAEADLTTVEHGCATARYEDGKYIVTTRDGETLIYENEAAFKRDWTRVTMPHVPIDISYLQYVTIMYKTDTASEDTGDFVEYEATPAWERANGKQNRYSEFGAEIAEDFLVEAPGAELNVKKCHTAMMGLYRWCTNKSAPDKEWFSRGLPDHIKRKDTTDGKKALSDHTWVFSRGLVSPHLPSVDAEIDLTL
;
A
#
# COMPACT_ATOMS: atom_id res chain seq x y z
N MET A 1 33.95 13.85 -34.03
CA MET A 1 33.49 14.11 -32.66
C MET A 1 34.11 13.04 -31.77
N SER A 2 34.97 13.46 -30.83
CA SER A 2 35.76 12.55 -30.00
C SER A 2 34.88 11.82 -28.99
N GLN A 3 34.97 10.48 -28.97
CA GLN A 3 34.48 9.66 -27.88
C GLN A 3 35.14 10.11 -26.57
N GLN A 4 34.39 10.79 -25.71
CA GLN A 4 34.82 11.00 -24.32
C GLN A 4 34.64 9.67 -23.58
N THR A 5 35.73 8.93 -23.45
CA THR A 5 35.90 7.87 -22.44
C THR A 5 36.04 8.54 -21.08
N LEU A 6 35.12 8.25 -20.15
CA LEU A 6 35.32 8.63 -18.75
C LEU A 6 36.47 7.77 -18.16
N PRO A 7 37.37 8.36 -17.36
CA PRO A 7 38.41 7.63 -16.65
C PRO A 7 37.81 6.58 -15.69
N VAL A 8 38.51 5.46 -15.50
CA VAL A 8 38.15 4.37 -14.57
C VAL A 8 37.86 4.88 -13.16
N ASP A 9 38.54 5.95 -12.78
CA ASP A 9 38.42 6.57 -11.47
C ASP A 9 37.02 7.19 -11.26
N VAL A 10 36.40 7.75 -12.32
CA VAL A 10 35.03 8.31 -12.28
C VAL A 10 33.97 7.21 -12.19
N VAL A 11 34.20 6.06 -12.82
CA VAL A 11 33.31 4.89 -12.73
C VAL A 11 33.36 4.27 -11.34
N LYS A 12 34.55 4.24 -10.75
CA LYS A 12 34.75 3.80 -9.37
C LYS A 12 34.09 4.77 -8.40
N THR A 13 34.21 6.06 -8.64
CA THR A 13 33.50 7.11 -7.92
C THR A 13 31.98 6.96 -8.05
N LEU A 14 31.39 6.67 -9.22
CA LEU A 14 29.94 6.42 -9.35
C LEU A 14 29.47 5.16 -8.61
N PHE A 15 30.27 4.08 -8.61
CA PHE A 15 30.00 2.87 -7.82
C PHE A 15 30.19 3.05 -6.31
N ASP A 16 31.08 3.97 -5.91
CA ASP A 16 31.36 4.31 -4.52
C ASP A 16 30.43 5.44 -4.01
N GLU A 17 29.83 6.26 -4.89
CA GLU A 17 28.92 7.39 -4.60
C GLU A 17 27.43 6.99 -4.67
N HIS A 18 27.06 6.03 -5.51
CA HIS A 18 25.71 5.45 -5.52
C HIS A 18 25.75 4.10 -4.79
N GLU A 19 25.35 4.08 -3.51
CA GLU A 19 25.40 2.92 -2.60
C GLU A 19 24.60 1.67 -3.07
N GLN A 20 23.91 1.72 -4.22
CA GLN A 20 23.09 0.62 -4.76
C GLN A 20 23.55 0.15 -6.15
N ARG A 21 23.46 -1.17 -6.36
CA ARG A 21 23.74 -1.87 -7.62
C ARG A 21 22.61 -1.57 -8.63
N PRO A 22 22.86 -1.54 -9.96
CA PRO A 22 21.81 -1.27 -10.93
C PRO A 22 20.77 -2.40 -10.92
N GLU A 23 19.50 -2.01 -10.91
CA GLU A 23 18.36 -2.92 -11.08
C GLU A 23 18.03 -3.02 -12.57
N LEU A 24 17.78 -4.24 -13.04
CA LEU A 24 17.25 -4.44 -14.38
C LEU A 24 15.79 -3.99 -14.40
N TRP A 25 15.52 -2.85 -15.04
CA TRP A 25 14.17 -2.34 -15.19
C TRP A 25 13.65 -2.67 -16.59
N ILE A 26 12.77 -3.66 -16.68
CA ILE A 26 11.99 -3.89 -17.89
C ILE A 26 10.74 -3.00 -17.80
N PRO A 27 10.58 -1.99 -18.68
CA PRO A 27 9.39 -1.14 -18.66
C PRO A 27 8.14 -2.01 -18.79
N THR A 28 7.20 -1.85 -17.85
CA THR A 28 5.80 -2.11 -18.19
C THR A 28 5.39 -0.97 -19.11
N SER A 29 4.85 -1.30 -20.28
CA SER A 29 4.38 -0.26 -21.22
C SER A 29 3.41 0.66 -20.48
N ASP A 30 3.50 1.97 -20.73
CA ASP A 30 2.51 2.97 -20.27
C ASP A 30 1.06 2.60 -20.69
N ASP A 31 0.92 1.63 -21.60
CA ASP A 31 -0.30 1.14 -22.23
C ASP A 31 -0.78 -0.25 -21.71
N GLY A 32 -0.93 -0.43 -20.39
CA GLY A 32 -1.74 -1.55 -19.84
C GLY A 32 -1.01 -2.87 -19.52
N PHE A 33 -1.71 -4.00 -19.62
CA PHE A 33 -1.33 -5.31 -19.05
C PHE A 33 -0.27 -6.10 -19.86
N THR A 34 0.72 -5.42 -20.46
CA THR A 34 1.74 -6.03 -21.31
C THR A 34 3.02 -6.34 -20.53
N ARG A 35 3.60 -7.52 -20.76
CA ARG A 35 4.95 -7.90 -20.30
C ARG A 35 5.93 -7.80 -21.46
N THR A 36 7.09 -7.21 -21.22
CA THR A 36 8.16 -7.05 -22.22
C THR A 36 9.30 -8.02 -21.89
N GLY A 37 10.07 -8.48 -22.88
CA GLY A 37 11.22 -9.35 -22.62
C GLY A 37 10.87 -10.72 -22.06
N VAL A 38 9.67 -11.23 -22.38
CA VAL A 38 9.25 -12.57 -21.95
C VAL A 38 9.80 -13.65 -22.88
N ILE A 39 9.90 -14.87 -22.36
CA ILE A 39 10.23 -16.06 -23.17
C ILE A 39 8.97 -16.90 -23.31
N HIS A 40 8.56 -17.15 -24.55
CA HIS A 40 7.36 -17.90 -24.91
C HIS A 40 7.74 -19.26 -25.46
N ALA A 41 7.18 -20.33 -24.88
CA ALA A 41 7.35 -21.70 -25.34
C ALA A 41 6.04 -22.21 -25.97
N THR A 42 6.08 -22.46 -27.27
CA THR A 42 4.95 -22.98 -28.07
C THR A 42 5.20 -24.45 -28.45
N PRO A 43 4.28 -25.37 -28.13
CA PRO A 43 4.40 -26.77 -28.55
C PRO A 43 4.23 -26.94 -30.07
N PRO A 44 4.73 -28.03 -30.67
CA PRO A 44 4.52 -28.31 -32.08
C PRO A 44 3.03 -28.50 -32.39
N THR A 45 2.54 -27.83 -33.43
CA THR A 45 1.15 -27.97 -33.91
C THR A 45 0.96 -29.12 -34.89
N ASP A 46 2.02 -29.90 -35.15
CA ASP A 46 1.97 -31.07 -36.02
C ASP A 46 1.51 -32.32 -35.24
N PRO A 47 0.37 -32.95 -35.59
CA PRO A 47 -0.13 -34.16 -34.94
C PRO A 47 0.89 -35.31 -34.92
N ASP A 48 1.84 -35.35 -35.86
CA ASP A 48 2.89 -36.36 -35.90
C ASP A 48 3.91 -36.23 -34.76
N TYR A 49 3.92 -35.09 -34.08
CA TYR A 49 4.78 -34.80 -32.93
C TYR A 49 3.96 -34.57 -31.64
N ALA A 50 2.72 -34.10 -31.75
CA ALA A 50 1.82 -33.89 -30.61
C ALA A 50 1.66 -35.13 -29.72
N HIS A 51 1.51 -36.32 -30.33
CA HIS A 51 1.34 -37.58 -29.60
C HIS A 51 2.65 -38.15 -28.99
N LYS A 52 3.79 -37.48 -29.21
CA LYS A 52 5.12 -37.94 -28.77
C LYS A 52 5.64 -37.21 -27.53
N LEU A 53 4.93 -36.19 -27.05
CA LEU A 53 5.29 -35.43 -25.85
C LEU A 53 4.82 -36.16 -24.58
N THR A 54 5.26 -37.40 -24.40
CA THR A 54 4.95 -38.24 -23.23
C THR A 54 6.24 -38.62 -22.52
N ASP A 55 6.78 -37.72 -21.71
CA ASP A 55 8.00 -37.99 -20.92
C ASP A 55 7.77 -37.80 -19.41
N GLU A 56 8.77 -38.16 -18.61
CA GLU A 56 8.72 -38.07 -17.14
C GLU A 56 9.27 -36.69 -16.68
N GLY A 57 8.39 -35.80 -16.18
CA GLY A 57 8.77 -34.53 -15.53
C GLY A 57 8.28 -33.27 -16.25
N SER A 58 8.14 -32.15 -15.52
CA SER A 58 7.68 -30.88 -16.09
C SER A 58 8.83 -29.97 -16.51
N ALA A 59 8.92 -29.68 -17.81
CA ALA A 59 9.89 -28.71 -18.36
C ALA A 59 9.69 -27.31 -17.76
N VAL A 60 8.45 -26.93 -17.46
CA VAL A 60 8.11 -25.69 -16.77
C VAL A 60 8.72 -25.67 -15.36
N ALA A 61 8.55 -26.74 -14.57
CA ALA A 61 9.15 -26.86 -13.24
C ALA A 61 10.68 -26.77 -13.26
N GLU A 62 11.33 -27.47 -14.20
CA GLU A 62 12.78 -27.42 -14.37
C GLU A 62 13.23 -26.00 -14.70
N THR A 63 12.61 -25.39 -15.71
CA THR A 63 12.89 -24.03 -16.16
C THR A 63 12.75 -23.04 -15.01
N THR A 64 11.62 -23.04 -14.30
CA THR A 64 11.37 -22.13 -13.19
C THR A 64 12.39 -22.31 -12.07
N THR A 65 12.75 -23.56 -11.75
CA THR A 65 13.78 -23.86 -10.73
C THR A 65 15.15 -23.33 -11.13
N ARG A 66 15.54 -23.52 -12.39
CA ARG A 66 16.83 -23.04 -12.93
C ARG A 66 16.87 -21.51 -12.97
N LEU A 67 15.83 -20.87 -13.51
CA LEU A 67 15.74 -19.41 -13.57
C LEU A 67 15.75 -18.80 -12.16
N ALA A 68 14.92 -19.28 -11.24
CA ALA A 68 14.88 -18.76 -9.87
C ALA A 68 16.24 -18.90 -9.15
N LYS A 69 17.00 -19.95 -9.46
CA LYS A 69 18.33 -20.18 -8.89
C LYS A 69 19.42 -19.31 -9.54
N ASP A 70 19.41 -19.18 -10.86
CA ASP A 70 20.50 -18.54 -11.59
C ASP A 70 20.37 -17.01 -11.58
N PHE A 71 19.14 -16.49 -11.49
CA PHE A 71 18.85 -15.06 -11.43
C PHE A 71 18.55 -14.57 -10.00
N GLU A 72 18.32 -15.49 -9.04
CA GLU A 72 17.90 -15.15 -7.67
C GLU A 72 16.70 -14.17 -7.65
N ALA A 73 15.80 -14.35 -8.61
CA ALA A 73 14.70 -13.44 -8.91
C ALA A 73 13.36 -14.15 -8.93
N PRO A 74 12.26 -13.43 -8.65
CA PRO A 74 10.91 -13.93 -8.86
C PRO A 74 10.64 -14.27 -10.33
N ILE A 75 10.05 -15.44 -10.55
CA ILE A 75 9.70 -15.96 -11.88
C ILE A 75 8.19 -16.05 -11.97
N GLU A 76 7.61 -15.26 -12.87
CA GLU A 76 6.21 -15.37 -13.27
C GLU A 76 6.11 -16.33 -14.46
N VAL A 77 5.30 -17.38 -14.30
CA VAL A 77 4.92 -18.32 -15.36
C VAL A 77 3.44 -18.15 -15.64
N GLN A 78 3.09 -17.95 -16.90
CA GLN A 78 1.69 -17.92 -17.34
C GLN A 78 1.43 -19.03 -18.35
N THR A 79 0.33 -19.76 -18.16
CA THR A 79 -0.11 -20.85 -19.03
C THR A 79 -1.50 -20.55 -19.58
N TYR A 80 -1.66 -20.65 -20.90
CA TYR A 80 -2.92 -20.29 -21.58
C TYR A 80 -3.07 -21.02 -22.92
N PRO A 81 -4.31 -21.25 -23.41
CA PRO A 81 -4.54 -21.77 -24.75
C PRO A 81 -4.33 -20.67 -25.79
N ARG A 82 -3.43 -20.87 -26.75
CA ARG A 82 -3.17 -19.97 -27.89
C ARG A 82 -3.88 -20.50 -29.14
N PRO A 83 -4.77 -19.73 -29.78
CA PRO A 83 -5.32 -20.08 -31.09
C PRO A 83 -4.21 -20.25 -32.12
N VAL A 84 -4.27 -21.32 -32.91
CA VAL A 84 -3.30 -21.56 -33.99
C VAL A 84 -3.87 -21.11 -35.34
N PRO A 85 -3.09 -20.43 -36.21
CA PRO A 85 -3.54 -20.08 -37.55
C PRO A 85 -3.97 -21.33 -38.34
N ARG A 86 -5.17 -21.29 -38.95
CA ARG A 86 -5.81 -22.38 -39.71
C ARG A 86 -4.94 -22.92 -40.84
N SER A 87 -3.99 -23.77 -40.50
CA SER A 87 -3.20 -24.55 -41.45
C SER A 87 -3.64 -26.02 -41.49
N ARG A 88 -4.40 -26.48 -40.47
CA ARG A 88 -4.89 -27.87 -40.35
C ARG A 88 -6.31 -27.93 -39.75
N PRO A 89 -7.13 -28.93 -40.11
CA PRO A 89 -8.54 -29.01 -39.70
C PRO A 89 -8.80 -29.57 -38.29
N ASP A 90 -7.80 -30.15 -37.60
CA ASP A 90 -8.03 -30.94 -36.38
C ASP A 90 -7.44 -30.33 -35.08
N ILE A 91 -6.66 -29.25 -35.17
CA ILE A 91 -6.10 -28.52 -34.01
C ILE A 91 -6.38 -27.04 -34.22
N GLU A 92 -7.16 -26.44 -33.32
CA GLU A 92 -7.54 -25.02 -33.36
C GLU A 92 -6.87 -24.17 -32.29
N ALA A 93 -6.40 -24.77 -31.19
CA ALA A 93 -5.55 -24.11 -30.19
C ALA A 93 -4.59 -25.08 -29.50
N VAL A 94 -3.53 -24.54 -28.90
CA VAL A 94 -2.53 -25.30 -28.11
C VAL A 94 -2.21 -24.57 -26.82
N THR A 95 -1.92 -25.29 -25.73
CA THR A 95 -1.46 -24.66 -24.49
C THR A 95 -0.01 -24.19 -24.62
N CYS A 96 0.24 -22.92 -24.29
CA CYS A 96 1.57 -22.30 -24.33
C CYS A 96 1.98 -21.82 -22.94
N HIS A 97 3.29 -21.65 -22.75
CA HIS A 97 3.87 -21.14 -21.50
C HIS A 97 4.67 -19.86 -21.76
N VAL A 98 4.53 -18.89 -20.86
CA VAL A 98 5.28 -17.64 -20.88
C VAL A 98 6.06 -17.52 -19.59
N PHE A 99 7.35 -17.29 -19.69
CA PHE A 99 8.25 -17.02 -18.58
C PHE A 99 8.62 -15.54 -18.58
N HIS A 100 8.38 -14.90 -17.45
CA HIS A 100 8.74 -13.52 -17.20
C HIS A 100 9.56 -13.47 -15.91
N ILE A 101 10.78 -12.95 -16.01
CA ILE A 101 11.66 -12.75 -14.86
C ILE A 101 11.35 -11.34 -14.35
N ALA A 102 10.94 -11.22 -13.10
CA ALA A 102 10.68 -9.92 -12.50
C ALA A 102 11.95 -9.04 -12.52
N PRO A 103 11.80 -7.70 -12.53
CA PRO A 103 12.92 -6.80 -12.31
C PRO A 103 13.76 -7.24 -11.10
N HIS A 104 15.07 -7.43 -11.28
CA HIS A 104 15.97 -7.90 -10.23
C HIS A 104 17.39 -7.36 -10.42
N PHE A 105 18.19 -7.42 -9.37
CA PHE A 105 19.57 -6.96 -9.36
C PHE A 105 20.46 -7.83 -10.27
N VAL A 106 21.33 -7.18 -11.05
CA VAL A 106 22.41 -7.88 -11.76
C VAL A 106 23.76 -7.53 -11.12
N ASP A 107 24.54 -8.52 -10.66
CA ASP A 107 25.86 -8.25 -10.08
C ASP A 107 26.89 -7.86 -11.16
N GLY A 108 27.02 -6.55 -11.38
CA GLY A 108 27.99 -5.96 -12.31
C GLY A 108 29.47 -6.22 -11.96
N ARG A 109 29.81 -6.78 -10.78
CA ARG A 109 31.20 -7.07 -10.40
C ARG A 109 31.80 -8.27 -11.16
N ALA A 110 30.96 -9.14 -11.72
CA ALA A 110 31.43 -10.31 -12.47
C ALA A 110 31.98 -9.98 -13.87
N LEU A 111 31.72 -8.77 -14.40
CA LEU A 111 31.97 -8.46 -15.81
C LEU A 111 32.71 -7.13 -15.99
N GLN A 112 34.03 -7.16 -15.77
CA GLN A 112 34.91 -6.06 -16.18
C GLN A 112 35.08 -6.02 -17.70
N SER A 113 34.56 -4.98 -18.37
CA SER A 113 35.35 -4.08 -19.23
C SER A 113 34.48 -3.05 -19.97
N LYS A 114 34.39 -1.84 -19.39
CA LYS A 114 33.86 -0.56 -19.95
C LYS A 114 32.33 -0.37 -19.92
N VAL A 115 31.92 0.74 -19.31
CA VAL A 115 30.51 1.18 -19.03
C VAL A 115 29.66 1.38 -20.29
N ARG A 116 30.23 1.75 -21.44
CA ARG A 116 29.46 1.95 -22.69
C ARG A 116 29.01 0.66 -23.38
N ASP A 117 29.48 -0.50 -22.91
CA ASP A 117 29.10 -1.83 -23.41
C ASP A 117 28.23 -2.60 -22.39
N PHE A 118 27.86 -1.96 -21.27
CA PHE A 118 27.23 -2.65 -20.13
C PHE A 118 25.81 -3.13 -20.49
N ASP A 119 24.96 -2.27 -21.06
CA ASP A 119 23.55 -2.63 -21.32
C ASP A 119 23.43 -3.71 -22.42
N GLY A 120 24.14 -3.53 -23.53
CA GLY A 120 24.08 -4.46 -24.66
C GLY A 120 24.77 -5.82 -24.44
N LYS A 121 25.67 -5.95 -23.46
CA LYS A 121 26.36 -7.21 -23.14
C LYS A 121 25.93 -7.88 -21.85
N VAL A 122 25.40 -7.15 -20.86
CA VAL A 122 24.98 -7.73 -19.57
C VAL A 122 23.52 -8.16 -19.65
N VAL A 123 22.65 -7.31 -20.19
CA VAL A 123 21.20 -7.53 -20.20
C VAL A 123 20.77 -8.48 -21.31
N ASN A 124 21.22 -8.24 -22.53
CA ASN A 124 21.02 -9.19 -23.62
C ASN A 124 21.64 -10.55 -23.27
N SER A 125 22.76 -10.58 -22.55
CA SER A 125 23.31 -11.87 -22.09
C SER A 125 22.45 -12.56 -21.02
N GLY A 126 21.73 -11.80 -20.19
CA GLY A 126 20.80 -12.31 -19.19
C GLY A 126 19.54 -12.88 -19.84
N LEU A 127 18.93 -12.13 -20.77
CA LEU A 127 17.76 -12.61 -21.53
C LEU A 127 18.14 -13.74 -22.50
N ASP A 128 19.32 -13.69 -23.13
CA ASP A 128 19.89 -14.81 -23.90
C ASP A 128 20.13 -16.04 -23.02
N ALA A 129 20.62 -15.85 -21.79
CA ALA A 129 20.84 -16.96 -20.85
C ALA A 129 19.53 -17.56 -20.39
N ALA A 130 18.53 -16.73 -20.07
CA ALA A 130 17.19 -17.17 -19.73
C ALA A 130 16.53 -17.91 -20.90
N HIS A 131 16.63 -17.36 -22.12
CA HIS A 131 16.13 -17.99 -23.35
C HIS A 131 16.76 -19.37 -23.55
N LYS A 132 18.08 -19.50 -23.39
CA LYS A 132 18.77 -20.80 -23.45
C LYS A 132 18.35 -21.76 -22.34
N ILE A 133 18.13 -21.28 -21.12
CA ILE A 133 17.64 -22.13 -20.02
C ILE A 133 16.28 -22.73 -20.37
N VAL A 134 15.38 -21.92 -20.96
CA VAL A 134 14.07 -22.39 -21.44
C VAL A 134 14.25 -23.35 -22.62
N GLU A 135 15.03 -22.97 -23.64
CA GLU A 135 15.27 -23.79 -24.83
C GLU A 135 15.87 -25.17 -24.50
N GLU A 136 16.79 -25.25 -23.53
CA GLU A 136 17.40 -26.51 -23.08
C GLU A 136 16.48 -27.41 -22.27
N ALA A 137 15.49 -26.83 -21.57
CA ALA A 137 14.57 -27.58 -20.71
C ALA A 137 13.36 -28.15 -21.48
N PHE A 138 12.98 -27.50 -22.58
CA PHE A 138 11.89 -27.97 -23.44
C PHE A 138 12.41 -28.90 -24.54
N PRO A 139 11.62 -29.89 -25.00
CA PRO A 139 12.01 -30.73 -26.14
C PRO A 139 12.27 -29.89 -27.40
N ASP A 140 13.27 -30.26 -28.22
CA ASP A 140 13.69 -29.58 -29.48
C ASP A 140 12.55 -29.30 -30.50
N VAL A 141 11.37 -29.89 -30.30
CA VAL A 141 10.18 -29.68 -31.13
C VAL A 141 9.34 -28.47 -30.70
N TYR A 142 9.62 -27.89 -29.53
CA TYR A 142 9.01 -26.64 -29.10
C TYR A 142 9.67 -25.45 -29.82
N GLU A 143 8.85 -24.47 -30.16
CA GLU A 143 9.31 -23.17 -30.62
C GLU A 143 9.44 -22.26 -29.39
N VAL A 144 10.67 -21.82 -29.09
CA VAL A 144 10.99 -20.95 -27.96
C VAL A 144 11.44 -19.59 -28.48
N GLU A 145 10.61 -18.58 -28.26
CA GLU A 145 10.78 -17.22 -28.79
C GLU A 145 10.86 -16.20 -27.65
N VAL A 146 11.47 -15.04 -27.92
CA VAL A 146 11.47 -13.89 -26.99
C VAL A 146 10.57 -12.80 -27.56
N GLY A 147 9.85 -12.06 -26.71
CA GLY A 147 8.98 -11.00 -27.20
C GLY A 147 8.18 -10.24 -26.15
N GLU A 148 7.07 -9.66 -26.61
CA GLU A 148 6.07 -8.95 -25.81
C GLU A 148 4.83 -9.83 -25.62
N PHE A 149 4.25 -9.82 -24.43
CA PHE A 149 3.05 -10.57 -24.08
C PHE A 149 1.96 -9.67 -23.53
N ASP A 150 0.90 -9.49 -24.32
CA ASP A 150 -0.21 -8.59 -24.03
C ASP A 150 -1.43 -9.34 -23.47
N LEU A 151 -1.82 -9.00 -22.24
CA LEU A 151 -3.01 -9.51 -21.55
C LEU A 151 -4.23 -8.58 -21.66
N ASN A 152 -4.13 -7.40 -22.30
CA ASN A 152 -5.27 -6.51 -22.48
C ASN A 152 -6.49 -7.20 -23.12
N PRO A 153 -6.36 -8.11 -24.11
CA PRO A 153 -7.51 -8.81 -24.70
C PRO A 153 -8.35 -9.59 -23.70
N ILE A 154 -7.74 -10.14 -22.63
CA ILE A 154 -8.47 -10.90 -21.62
C ILE A 154 -9.18 -10.00 -20.62
N SER A 155 -8.83 -8.71 -20.50
CA SER A 155 -9.49 -7.77 -19.58
C SER A 155 -10.90 -7.35 -20.03
N ALA A 156 -11.25 -7.58 -21.30
CA ALA A 156 -12.53 -7.18 -21.89
C ALA A 156 -13.72 -7.81 -21.16
N GLY A 157 -14.72 -7.00 -20.79
CA GLY A 157 -15.90 -7.49 -20.07
C GLY A 157 -15.79 -7.51 -18.55
N GLY A 158 -14.76 -6.89 -17.97
CA GLY A 158 -14.63 -6.65 -16.52
C GLY A 158 -13.93 -7.79 -15.77
N SER A 159 -13.98 -7.75 -14.43
CA SER A 159 -13.36 -8.77 -13.58
C SER A 159 -14.04 -10.14 -13.70
N VAL A 160 -13.25 -11.21 -13.61
CA VAL A 160 -13.76 -12.60 -13.50
C VAL A 160 -13.42 -13.21 -12.15
N SER A 161 -14.14 -14.25 -11.75
CA SER A 161 -13.80 -15.00 -10.55
C SER A 161 -12.54 -15.81 -10.78
N THR A 162 -11.48 -15.46 -10.06
CA THR A 162 -10.17 -16.12 -10.16
C THR A 162 -9.94 -16.98 -8.94
N CYS A 163 -9.68 -18.27 -9.18
CA CYS A 163 -9.33 -19.21 -8.13
C CYS A 163 -7.86 -19.00 -7.74
N ARG A 164 -7.59 -18.78 -6.46
CA ARG A 164 -6.25 -18.70 -5.88
C ARG A 164 -6.04 -19.84 -4.90
N LEU A 165 -4.93 -20.54 -5.00
CA LEU A 165 -4.53 -21.51 -3.96
C LEU A 165 -4.18 -20.78 -2.67
N VAL A 166 -4.64 -21.33 -1.55
CA VAL A 166 -4.39 -20.80 -0.20
C VAL A 166 -3.99 -21.94 0.73
N ASN A 167 -3.06 -21.67 1.64
CA ASN A 167 -2.69 -22.59 2.71
C ASN A 167 -3.38 -22.18 4.01
N GLU A 168 -3.90 -23.15 4.75
CA GLU A 168 -4.57 -22.94 6.03
C GLU A 168 -3.55 -23.00 7.18
N ASP A 169 -3.75 -22.17 8.21
CA ASP A 169 -3.01 -22.13 9.50
C ASP A 169 -1.51 -21.80 9.44
N SER A 170 -0.87 -21.91 8.28
CA SER A 170 0.57 -21.83 8.13
C SER A 170 0.97 -21.17 6.82
N LYS A 171 2.14 -20.52 6.82
CA LYS A 171 2.81 -20.09 5.59
C LYS A 171 3.62 -21.19 4.92
N GLU A 172 3.67 -22.40 5.47
CA GLU A 172 4.44 -23.52 4.93
C GLU A 172 3.58 -24.76 4.80
N VAL A 173 3.70 -25.43 3.66
CA VAL A 173 2.95 -26.65 3.34
C VAL A 173 3.56 -27.85 4.06
N SER A 174 2.80 -28.46 4.97
CA SER A 174 3.27 -29.57 5.82
C SER A 174 3.27 -30.96 5.15
N GLY A 175 2.65 -31.11 3.96
CA GLY A 175 2.32 -32.40 3.33
C GLY A 175 3.26 -32.93 2.24
N VAL A 176 4.47 -32.37 2.15
CA VAL A 176 5.37 -32.52 0.99
C VAL A 176 5.99 -33.93 0.93
N GLY A 177 5.43 -34.80 0.10
CA GLY A 177 5.99 -36.14 -0.18
C GLY A 177 5.00 -37.28 -0.44
N LYS A 178 3.69 -37.00 -0.55
CA LYS A 178 2.65 -38.04 -0.70
C LYS A 178 1.98 -38.12 -2.08
N VAL A 179 2.34 -37.25 -3.04
CA VAL A 179 1.62 -37.14 -4.31
C VAL A 179 2.45 -37.72 -5.46
N THR A 180 1.86 -38.69 -6.15
CA THR A 180 2.41 -39.38 -7.34
C THR A 180 1.76 -38.93 -8.65
N THR A 181 0.89 -37.91 -8.61
CA THR A 181 0.10 -37.41 -9.75
C THR A 181 0.38 -35.93 -10.01
N ASP A 182 0.49 -35.55 -11.28
CA ASP A 182 0.59 -34.15 -11.70
C ASP A 182 -0.77 -33.46 -11.52
N SER A 183 -0.89 -32.66 -10.45
CA SER A 183 -2.16 -32.04 -10.05
C SER A 183 -2.62 -30.97 -11.03
N MET A 184 -1.70 -30.27 -11.70
CA MET A 184 -2.06 -29.25 -12.69
C MET A 184 -2.39 -29.86 -14.05
N ALA A 185 -1.77 -30.96 -14.44
CA ALA A 185 -2.17 -31.70 -15.64
C ALA A 185 -3.64 -32.10 -15.59
N ASP A 186 -4.12 -32.64 -14.46
CA ASP A 186 -5.53 -33.00 -14.29
C ASP A 186 -6.48 -31.78 -14.44
N VAL A 187 -6.06 -30.60 -13.95
CA VAL A 187 -6.81 -29.35 -14.06
C VAL A 187 -6.88 -28.91 -15.53
N PHE A 188 -5.75 -28.89 -16.23
CA PHE A 188 -5.68 -28.45 -17.62
C PHE A 188 -6.34 -29.44 -18.59
N ASP A 189 -6.27 -30.74 -18.32
CA ASP A 189 -7.05 -31.75 -19.04
C ASP A 189 -8.55 -31.48 -18.94
N ALA A 190 -9.03 -31.16 -17.73
CA ALA A 190 -10.44 -30.85 -17.50
C ALA A 190 -10.88 -29.57 -18.22
N LEU A 191 -10.08 -28.51 -18.19
CA LEU A 191 -10.37 -27.25 -18.90
C LEU A 191 -10.32 -27.45 -20.42
N THR A 192 -9.36 -28.23 -20.91
CA THR A 192 -9.24 -28.56 -22.33
C THR A 192 -10.45 -29.36 -22.82
N HIS A 193 -10.87 -30.40 -22.07
CA HIS A 193 -12.09 -31.16 -22.37
C HIS A 193 -13.35 -30.29 -22.34
N ALA A 194 -13.40 -29.31 -21.44
CA ALA A 194 -14.49 -28.35 -21.35
C ALA A 194 -14.44 -27.25 -22.43
N ARG A 195 -13.34 -27.17 -23.19
CA ARG A 195 -13.05 -26.11 -24.17
C ARG A 195 -13.09 -24.72 -23.54
N GLU A 196 -12.61 -24.63 -22.30
CA GLU A 196 -12.66 -23.40 -21.51
C GLU A 196 -11.43 -22.53 -21.80
N PRO A 197 -11.59 -21.25 -22.20
CA PRO A 197 -10.47 -20.31 -22.26
C PRO A 197 -10.04 -19.97 -20.83
N PHE A 198 -8.73 -19.97 -20.57
CA PHE A 198 -8.21 -19.68 -19.23
C PHE A 198 -6.84 -19.00 -19.27
N VAL A 199 -6.46 -18.40 -18.14
CA VAL A 199 -5.06 -18.10 -17.82
C VAL A 199 -4.75 -18.65 -16.44
N HIS A 200 -3.71 -19.48 -16.36
CA HIS A 200 -3.07 -19.88 -15.11
C HIS A 200 -1.82 -19.04 -14.90
N GLN A 201 -1.57 -18.63 -13.66
CA GLN A 201 -0.40 -17.87 -13.27
C GLN A 201 0.23 -18.53 -12.04
N LEU A 202 1.52 -18.81 -12.15
CA LEU A 202 2.38 -19.24 -11.05
C LEU A 202 3.51 -18.22 -10.89
N ILE A 203 3.62 -17.61 -9.71
CA ILE A 203 4.75 -16.74 -9.37
C ILE A 203 5.57 -17.46 -8.32
N VAL A 204 6.87 -17.63 -8.58
CA VAL A 204 7.82 -18.38 -7.75
C VAL A 204 8.98 -17.48 -7.36
N GLU A 205 9.19 -17.29 -6.07
CA GLU A 205 10.29 -16.51 -5.53
C GLU A 205 11.29 -17.44 -4.80
N PRO A 206 12.60 -17.29 -5.07
CA PRO A 206 13.63 -18.02 -4.33
C PRO A 206 13.75 -17.50 -2.90
N GLY A 207 13.79 -18.41 -1.93
CA GLY A 207 14.14 -18.13 -0.53
C GLY A 207 15.20 -19.09 0.00
N ASP A 208 15.49 -19.02 1.30
CA ASP A 208 16.52 -19.83 1.96
C ASP A 208 16.18 -21.34 1.94
N GLY A 209 16.55 -22.01 0.84
CA GLY A 209 16.31 -23.43 0.59
C GLY A 209 14.87 -23.80 0.22
N LYS A 210 13.99 -22.83 -0.02
CA LYS A 210 12.55 -23.00 -0.32
C LYS A 210 12.11 -22.05 -1.43
N PHE A 211 10.93 -22.31 -1.99
CA PHE A 211 10.24 -21.37 -2.88
C PHE A 211 9.01 -20.80 -2.22
N TYR A 212 8.81 -19.49 -2.33
CA TYR A 212 7.58 -18.83 -1.92
C TYR A 212 6.71 -18.62 -3.14
N ILE A 213 5.50 -19.20 -3.15
CA ILE A 213 4.70 -19.29 -4.38
C ILE A 213 3.32 -18.65 -4.26
N THR A 214 2.83 -18.12 -5.38
CA THR A 214 1.42 -17.76 -5.61
C THR A 214 0.92 -18.49 -6.85
N SER A 215 -0.23 -19.16 -6.76
CA SER A 215 -0.84 -19.87 -7.89
C SER A 215 -2.30 -19.45 -8.07
N ARG A 216 -2.66 -19.07 -9.30
CA ARG A 216 -3.98 -18.56 -9.68
C ARG A 216 -4.47 -19.21 -10.97
N LEU A 217 -5.78 -19.39 -11.09
CA LEU A 217 -6.45 -19.83 -12.30
C LEU A 217 -7.68 -18.96 -12.56
N ALA A 218 -7.69 -18.29 -13.71
CA ALA A 218 -8.79 -17.47 -14.20
C ALA A 218 -9.43 -18.15 -15.42
N PRO A 219 -10.53 -18.92 -15.25
CA PRO A 219 -11.40 -19.29 -16.37
C PRO A 219 -12.13 -18.04 -16.89
N LEU A 220 -12.32 -17.95 -18.20
CA LEU A 220 -12.69 -16.69 -18.88
C LEU A 220 -14.08 -16.74 -19.53
N SER A 221 -14.77 -17.86 -19.48
CA SER A 221 -16.17 -17.96 -19.85
C SER A 221 -17.09 -17.35 -18.78
N PRO A 222 -18.20 -16.71 -19.17
CA PRO A 222 -19.15 -16.11 -18.22
C PRO A 222 -19.71 -17.08 -17.18
N ASP A 223 -19.82 -18.37 -17.50
CA ASP A 223 -20.35 -19.40 -16.60
C ASP A 223 -19.48 -19.59 -15.34
N TYR A 224 -18.20 -19.23 -15.42
CA TYR A 224 -17.26 -19.30 -14.30
C TYR A 224 -17.14 -17.99 -13.51
N THR A 225 -17.85 -16.94 -13.91
CA THR A 225 -17.85 -15.66 -13.20
C THR A 225 -19.02 -15.58 -12.20
N PHE A 226 -18.69 -15.42 -10.93
CA PHE A 226 -19.62 -15.41 -9.79
C PHE A 226 -19.72 -14.00 -9.20
N GLU A 227 -20.86 -13.33 -9.40
CA GLU A 227 -21.01 -11.93 -8.96
C GLU A 227 -21.95 -11.76 -7.75
N GLY A 228 -21.45 -11.01 -6.76
CA GLY A 228 -22.21 -10.59 -5.58
C GLY A 228 -22.81 -11.76 -4.79
N LYS A 229 -23.91 -11.47 -4.09
CA LYS A 229 -24.57 -12.45 -3.21
C LYS A 229 -25.13 -13.67 -3.96
N ARG A 230 -25.60 -13.48 -5.18
CA ARG A 230 -26.06 -14.60 -6.02
C ARG A 230 -24.88 -15.48 -6.43
N GLY A 231 -23.77 -14.85 -6.82
CA GLY A 231 -22.53 -15.52 -7.21
C GLY A 231 -21.97 -16.38 -6.08
N VAL A 232 -21.80 -15.81 -4.89
CA VAL A 232 -21.26 -16.57 -3.74
C VAL A 232 -22.18 -17.72 -3.33
N ALA A 233 -23.50 -17.52 -3.37
CA ALA A 233 -24.46 -18.58 -3.09
C ALA A 233 -24.40 -19.71 -4.13
N ARG A 234 -24.24 -19.38 -5.41
CA ARG A 234 -24.04 -20.36 -6.49
C ARG A 234 -22.73 -21.12 -6.30
N LEU A 235 -21.63 -20.40 -6.09
CA LEU A 235 -20.29 -20.97 -5.90
C LEU A 235 -20.27 -21.99 -4.76
N LEU A 236 -20.83 -21.65 -3.59
CA LEU A 236 -20.80 -22.55 -2.43
C LEU A 236 -21.75 -23.75 -2.54
N LYS A 237 -22.82 -23.65 -3.32
CA LYS A 237 -23.83 -24.73 -3.45
C LYS A 237 -23.59 -25.65 -4.63
N GLU A 238 -23.11 -25.10 -5.75
CA GLU A 238 -22.83 -25.86 -6.98
C GLU A 238 -21.32 -26.18 -7.11
N GLY A 239 -20.45 -25.44 -6.43
CA GLY A 239 -19.00 -25.49 -6.63
C GLY A 239 -18.54 -24.73 -7.87
N ALA A 240 -17.23 -24.69 -8.10
CA ALA A 240 -16.64 -24.28 -9.38
C ALA A 240 -15.86 -25.45 -9.99
N ASN A 241 -16.02 -25.68 -11.30
CA ASN A 241 -15.27 -26.72 -11.99
C ASN A 241 -13.78 -26.38 -12.13
N ALA A 242 -13.44 -25.09 -12.16
CA ALA A 242 -12.08 -24.56 -12.19
C ALA A 242 -11.48 -24.32 -10.77
N ASP A 243 -12.01 -25.01 -9.75
CA ASP A 243 -11.50 -24.91 -8.38
C ASP A 243 -10.25 -25.77 -8.19
N LEU A 244 -9.11 -25.10 -8.01
CA LEU A 244 -7.81 -25.75 -7.81
C LEU A 244 -7.78 -26.63 -6.55
N ALA A 245 -8.55 -26.33 -5.50
CA ALA A 245 -8.49 -27.10 -4.25
C ALA A 245 -8.77 -28.60 -4.46
N ARG A 246 -9.60 -28.96 -5.45
CA ARG A 246 -9.91 -30.37 -5.78
C ARG A 246 -8.67 -31.17 -6.14
N ALA A 247 -7.75 -30.58 -6.89
CA ALA A 247 -6.51 -31.22 -7.30
C ALA A 247 -5.45 -31.19 -6.18
N PHE A 248 -5.43 -30.14 -5.36
CA PHE A 248 -4.38 -29.89 -4.37
C PHE A 248 -4.70 -30.35 -2.93
N ASN A 249 -5.91 -30.85 -2.67
CA ASN A 249 -6.32 -31.32 -1.34
C ASN A 249 -5.35 -32.35 -0.72
N ASN A 250 -4.75 -33.22 -1.56
CA ASN A 250 -3.80 -34.24 -1.10
C ASN A 250 -2.47 -33.67 -0.60
N VAL A 251 -2.13 -32.43 -1.00
CA VAL A 251 -0.94 -31.69 -0.57
C VAL A 251 -1.23 -30.82 0.67
N GLY A 252 -2.50 -30.74 1.08
CA GLY A 252 -2.95 -29.93 2.22
C GLY A 252 -3.15 -28.46 1.89
N VAL A 253 -3.40 -28.14 0.61
CA VAL A 253 -3.67 -26.78 0.13
C VAL A 253 -5.11 -26.70 -0.36
N THR A 254 -5.79 -25.59 -0.08
CA THR A 254 -7.17 -25.31 -0.50
C THR A 254 -7.20 -24.10 -1.45
N SER A 255 -8.36 -23.50 -1.68
CA SER A 255 -8.52 -22.31 -2.52
C SER A 255 -9.38 -21.25 -1.84
N ASN A 256 -9.32 -20.01 -2.34
CA ASN A 256 -10.21 -18.94 -1.90
C ASN A 256 -11.71 -19.28 -2.09
N PHE A 257 -12.04 -20.16 -3.05
CA PHE A 257 -13.42 -20.61 -3.26
C PHE A 257 -13.97 -21.49 -2.13
N ASN A 258 -13.08 -22.09 -1.32
CA ASN A 258 -13.42 -23.01 -0.24
C ASN A 258 -13.15 -22.44 1.16
N ILE A 259 -12.93 -21.13 1.28
CA ILE A 259 -12.84 -20.49 2.60
C ILE A 259 -14.18 -20.66 3.32
N ASP A 260 -14.13 -21.08 4.57
CA ASP A 260 -15.32 -21.24 5.38
C ASP A 260 -15.96 -19.88 5.69
N ILE A 261 -17.11 -19.62 5.06
CA ILE A 261 -17.94 -18.44 5.31
C ILE A 261 -19.29 -18.79 5.93
N ASP A 262 -19.56 -20.06 6.20
CA ASP A 262 -20.85 -20.53 6.74
C ASP A 262 -21.07 -20.00 8.17
N ASP A 263 -20.01 -19.73 8.90
CA ASP A 263 -20.09 -19.09 10.22
C ASP A 263 -20.52 -17.61 10.14
N TYR A 264 -20.35 -16.97 8.97
CA TYR A 264 -20.66 -15.56 8.73
C TYR A 264 -21.97 -15.33 7.98
N LEU A 265 -22.44 -16.33 7.23
CA LEU A 265 -23.60 -16.22 6.35
C LEU A 265 -24.58 -17.39 6.51
N ASP A 266 -25.87 -17.08 6.40
CA ASP A 266 -26.94 -18.05 6.12
C ASP A 266 -27.23 -17.99 4.62
N ILE A 267 -27.00 -19.11 3.94
CA ILE A 267 -27.08 -19.21 2.48
C ILE A 267 -28.10 -20.28 2.09
N GLU A 268 -29.14 -19.87 1.37
CA GLU A 268 -30.03 -20.77 0.62
C GLU A 268 -29.90 -20.50 -0.87
N TYR A 269 -29.87 -21.56 -1.66
CA TYR A 269 -29.87 -21.49 -3.11
C TYR A 269 -30.64 -22.70 -3.63
N ASN A 270 -31.76 -22.45 -4.32
CA ASN A 270 -32.66 -23.49 -4.82
C ASN A 270 -32.95 -23.28 -6.30
N HIS A 271 -32.70 -24.32 -7.10
CA HIS A 271 -33.08 -24.37 -8.51
C HIS A 271 -34.52 -24.84 -8.61
N GLN A 272 -35.46 -23.96 -9.01
CA GLN A 272 -36.85 -24.39 -9.23
C GLN A 272 -37.00 -25.04 -10.61
N ILE A 273 -37.90 -26.02 -10.71
CA ILE A 273 -38.21 -26.80 -11.93
C ILE A 273 -38.61 -25.89 -13.12
N ASN A 274 -39.06 -24.65 -12.87
CA ASN A 274 -39.42 -23.68 -13.90
C ASN A 274 -38.23 -22.81 -14.39
N GLY A 275 -36.99 -23.19 -14.05
CA GLY A 275 -35.77 -22.43 -14.39
C GLY A 275 -35.55 -21.16 -13.58
N ARG A 276 -36.35 -20.92 -12.52
CA ARG A 276 -36.22 -19.74 -11.66
C ARG A 276 -35.35 -20.09 -10.45
N THR A 277 -34.15 -19.50 -10.40
CA THR A 277 -33.26 -19.62 -9.24
C THR A 277 -33.73 -18.69 -8.12
N THR A 278 -33.98 -19.24 -6.94
CA THR A 278 -34.19 -18.44 -5.71
C THR A 278 -32.95 -18.57 -4.84
N HIS A 279 -32.46 -17.44 -4.32
CA HIS A 279 -31.34 -17.41 -3.40
C HIS A 279 -31.60 -16.42 -2.28
N THR A 280 -31.06 -16.71 -1.09
CA THR A 280 -31.00 -15.79 0.03
C THR A 280 -29.63 -15.87 0.67
N VAL A 281 -29.02 -14.70 0.90
CA VAL A 281 -27.77 -14.56 1.64
C VAL A 281 -28.02 -13.56 2.75
N THR A 282 -28.02 -14.05 3.99
CA THR A 282 -28.25 -13.24 5.19
C THR A 282 -27.06 -13.32 6.12
N TYR A 283 -26.63 -12.18 6.67
CA TYR A 283 -25.50 -12.13 7.59
C TYR A 283 -25.86 -12.77 8.93
N LYS A 284 -25.00 -13.65 9.41
CA LYS A 284 -25.04 -14.16 10.78
C LYS A 284 -24.34 -13.18 11.70
N ASP A 285 -25.01 -12.83 12.80
CA ASP A 285 -24.38 -12.08 13.89
C ASP A 285 -23.57 -12.99 14.84
N GLY A 286 -23.52 -14.31 14.58
CA GLY A 286 -22.89 -15.31 15.44
C GLY A 286 -21.37 -15.15 15.60
N MET A 287 -20.68 -14.89 14.48
CA MET A 287 -19.24 -14.55 14.48
C MET A 287 -18.95 -13.07 14.65
N ARG A 288 -19.99 -12.24 14.85
CA ARG A 288 -19.78 -10.83 15.11
C ARG A 288 -19.00 -10.71 16.41
N LYS A 289 -17.76 -10.21 16.32
CA LYS A 289 -16.95 -9.90 17.50
C LYS A 289 -17.80 -9.00 18.39
N ARG A 290 -17.76 -9.24 19.72
CA ARG A 290 -18.59 -8.53 20.72
C ARG A 290 -18.58 -7.00 20.57
N TYR A 291 -17.54 -6.45 19.94
CA TYR A 291 -17.25 -5.02 19.80
C TYR A 291 -17.45 -4.47 18.39
N ASP A 292 -17.79 -5.31 17.43
CA ASP A 292 -18.14 -4.87 16.09
C ASP A 292 -19.60 -4.40 16.06
N THR A 293 -19.84 -3.21 15.52
CA THR A 293 -21.20 -2.81 15.14
C THR A 293 -21.72 -3.76 14.05
N LYS A 294 -23.05 -3.85 13.88
CA LYS A 294 -23.62 -4.65 12.79
C LYS A 294 -23.13 -4.18 11.41
N LEU A 295 -22.89 -2.88 11.24
CA LEU A 295 -22.36 -2.32 10.01
C LEU A 295 -20.91 -2.74 9.77
N GLN A 296 -20.04 -2.58 10.76
CA GLN A 296 -18.63 -3.01 10.68
C GLN A 296 -18.51 -4.51 10.42
N HIS A 297 -19.33 -5.32 11.09
CA HIS A 297 -19.41 -6.75 10.84
C HIS A 297 -19.77 -7.06 9.39
N ARG A 298 -20.83 -6.42 8.87
CA ARG A 298 -21.23 -6.59 7.47
C ARG A 298 -20.12 -6.19 6.50
N LYS A 299 -19.44 -5.06 6.72
CA LYS A 299 -18.31 -4.62 5.87
C LYS A 299 -17.19 -5.66 5.83
N LYS A 300 -16.83 -6.26 6.98
CA LYS A 300 -15.82 -7.34 7.05
C LYS A 300 -16.27 -8.60 6.31
N VAL A 301 -17.55 -8.97 6.46
CA VAL A 301 -18.12 -10.13 5.75
C VAL A 301 -18.22 -9.87 4.25
N ASP A 302 -18.54 -8.64 3.83
CA ASP A 302 -18.57 -8.27 2.41
C ASP A 302 -17.16 -8.32 1.80
N ALA A 303 -16.13 -7.85 2.53
CA ALA A 303 -14.74 -8.01 2.09
C ALA A 303 -14.31 -9.49 2.00
N LEU A 304 -14.81 -10.34 2.91
CA LEU A 304 -14.59 -11.79 2.84
C LEU A 304 -15.29 -12.41 1.62
N ILE A 305 -16.53 -11.99 1.31
CA ILE A 305 -17.24 -12.41 0.09
C ILE A 305 -16.43 -12.01 -1.15
N ASP A 306 -15.95 -10.77 -1.23
CA ASP A 306 -15.15 -10.30 -2.36
C ASP A 306 -13.86 -11.15 -2.54
N ALA A 307 -13.19 -11.50 -1.43
CA ALA A 307 -12.01 -12.35 -1.45
C ALA A 307 -12.33 -13.80 -1.90
N VAL A 308 -13.45 -14.36 -1.45
CA VAL A 308 -13.95 -15.67 -1.89
C VAL A 308 -14.28 -15.66 -3.38
N LEU A 309 -14.91 -14.61 -3.90
CA LEU A 309 -15.23 -14.52 -5.32
C LEU A 309 -13.99 -14.31 -6.21
N GLY A 310 -12.89 -13.80 -5.64
CA GLY A 310 -11.60 -13.71 -6.33
C GLY A 310 -11.54 -12.68 -7.47
N HIS A 311 -12.42 -11.68 -7.49
CA HIS A 311 -12.41 -10.63 -8.53
C HIS A 311 -11.14 -9.77 -8.47
N THR A 312 -10.66 -9.44 -7.26
CA THR A 312 -9.40 -8.71 -7.07
C THR A 312 -8.19 -9.54 -7.55
N GLU A 313 -8.27 -10.87 -7.46
CA GLU A 313 -7.19 -11.75 -7.93
C GLU A 313 -7.06 -11.74 -9.46
N PHE A 314 -8.14 -11.45 -10.20
CA PHE A 314 -8.06 -11.26 -11.65
C PHE A 314 -7.22 -10.04 -12.01
N SER A 315 -7.52 -8.89 -11.40
CA SER A 315 -6.74 -7.66 -11.62
C SER A 315 -5.27 -7.84 -11.25
N ARG A 316 -5.00 -8.59 -10.17
CA ARG A 316 -3.63 -8.94 -9.75
C ARG A 316 -2.93 -9.85 -10.75
N LEU A 317 -3.64 -10.82 -11.33
CA LEU A 317 -3.11 -11.70 -12.37
C LEU A 317 -2.68 -10.88 -13.59
N LEU A 318 -3.54 -9.99 -14.08
CA LEU A 318 -3.23 -9.13 -15.23
C LEU A 318 -1.95 -8.29 -14.99
N ARG A 319 -1.74 -7.86 -13.76
CA ARG A 319 -0.59 -7.02 -13.35
C ARG A 319 0.65 -7.79 -12.89
N GLY A 320 0.56 -9.11 -12.70
CA GLY A 320 1.69 -9.90 -12.20
C GLY A 320 1.96 -9.67 -10.72
N SER A 321 1.02 -9.07 -9.99
CA SER A 321 1.16 -8.76 -8.58
C SER A 321 0.80 -9.98 -7.74
N THR A 322 1.62 -10.36 -6.76
CA THR A 322 1.36 -11.51 -5.88
C THR A 322 0.33 -11.24 -4.78
N GLY A 323 -0.02 -9.99 -4.47
CA GLY A 323 -1.03 -9.62 -3.46
C GLY A 323 -0.68 -10.12 -2.05
N TRP A 324 0.09 -9.32 -1.31
CA TRP A 324 0.88 -9.64 -0.11
C TRP A 324 0.12 -9.60 1.23
N LYS A 325 -0.95 -8.80 1.35
CA LYS A 325 -1.77 -8.66 2.59
C LYS A 325 -3.23 -9.05 2.33
N SER A 326 -3.46 -10.29 1.89
CA SER A 326 -4.84 -10.74 1.60
C SER A 326 -5.72 -10.63 2.86
N THR A 327 -6.94 -10.10 2.71
CA THR A 327 -8.04 -10.16 3.70
C THR A 327 -8.18 -11.54 4.36
N LEU A 328 -7.76 -12.59 3.65
CA LEU A 328 -7.73 -13.98 4.06
C LEU A 328 -6.84 -14.27 5.28
N LYS A 329 -5.78 -13.47 5.51
CA LYS A 329 -4.87 -13.64 6.66
C LYS A 329 -5.58 -13.43 7.99
N ASP A 330 -6.58 -12.54 8.03
CA ASP A 330 -7.42 -12.32 9.22
C ASP A 330 -8.28 -13.55 9.58
N TYR A 331 -8.40 -14.48 8.63
CA TYR A 331 -9.13 -15.74 8.75
C TYR A 331 -8.19 -16.95 8.67
N GLU A 332 -6.89 -16.77 8.94
CA GLU A 332 -5.88 -17.84 9.00
C GLU A 332 -5.61 -18.54 7.64
N TYR A 333 -5.97 -17.90 6.53
CA TYR A 333 -5.64 -18.36 5.18
C TYR A 333 -4.54 -17.52 4.53
N TYR A 334 -3.56 -18.19 3.93
CA TYR A 334 -2.38 -17.57 3.32
C TYR A 334 -2.37 -17.83 1.81
N GLY A 335 -2.62 -16.78 1.02
CA GLY A 335 -2.59 -16.87 -0.45
C GLY A 335 -1.18 -16.95 -1.07
N ARG A 336 -0.13 -16.83 -0.26
CA ARG A 336 1.28 -17.04 -0.63
C ARG A 336 1.90 -17.91 0.45
N PHE A 337 2.60 -18.97 0.04
CA PHE A 337 3.11 -19.98 0.97
C PHE A 337 4.39 -20.63 0.46
N TRP A 338 5.18 -21.15 1.38
CA TRP A 338 6.44 -21.82 1.17
C TRP A 338 6.22 -23.27 0.76
N ILE A 339 6.93 -23.66 -0.29
CA ILE A 339 7.06 -25.02 -0.75
C ILE A 339 8.53 -25.42 -0.87
N PRO A 340 8.87 -26.70 -0.66
CA PRO A 340 10.19 -27.22 -1.03
C PRO A 340 10.38 -27.22 -2.55
N PRO A 341 11.60 -26.96 -3.08
CA PRO A 341 11.85 -26.91 -4.52
C PRO A 341 11.42 -28.17 -5.28
N ALA A 342 11.55 -29.34 -4.66
CA ALA A 342 11.15 -30.62 -5.24
C ALA A 342 9.64 -30.76 -5.53
N THR A 343 8.80 -29.83 -5.04
CA THR A 343 7.34 -29.87 -5.22
C THR A 343 6.80 -28.87 -6.22
N ILE A 344 7.67 -28.05 -6.84
CA ILE A 344 7.25 -27.07 -7.84
C ILE A 344 6.52 -27.74 -9.01
N GLY A 345 6.89 -28.99 -9.34
CA GLY A 345 6.23 -29.83 -10.34
C GLY A 345 4.75 -30.11 -10.09
N TYR A 346 4.23 -29.92 -8.86
CA TYR A 346 2.79 -30.06 -8.59
C TYR A 346 1.98 -28.87 -9.11
N PHE A 347 2.62 -27.73 -9.36
CA PHE A 347 1.99 -26.45 -9.73
C PHE A 347 2.19 -26.09 -11.19
N THR A 348 2.71 -27.02 -12.00
CA THR A 348 3.10 -26.83 -13.40
C THR A 348 2.66 -28.02 -14.23
N GLU A 349 2.40 -27.81 -15.52
CA GLU A 349 2.03 -28.88 -16.46
C GLU A 349 3.26 -29.68 -16.93
N THR A 350 3.10 -30.99 -17.11
CA THR A 350 4.16 -31.85 -17.65
C THR A 350 4.35 -31.69 -19.17
N TYR A 351 3.30 -31.70 -20.02
CA TYR A 351 3.37 -31.47 -21.48
C TYR A 351 2.06 -30.95 -22.07
N ALA A 352 2.15 -30.26 -23.21
CA ALA A 352 1.08 -29.49 -23.84
C ALA A 352 -0.27 -30.20 -24.08
N HIS A 353 -1.35 -29.45 -23.86
CA HIS A 353 -2.70 -29.78 -24.34
C HIS A 353 -3.03 -29.18 -25.71
N TYR A 354 -3.87 -29.92 -26.46
CA TYR A 354 -4.34 -29.56 -27.80
C TYR A 354 -5.85 -29.47 -27.82
N TYR A 355 -6.37 -28.45 -28.51
CA TYR A 355 -7.80 -28.20 -28.62
C TYR A 355 -8.28 -28.52 -30.03
N ASP A 356 -9.38 -29.26 -30.11
CA ASP A 356 -10.11 -29.53 -31.35
C ASP A 356 -10.96 -28.33 -31.81
N HIS A 357 -11.16 -27.34 -30.94
CA HIS A 357 -11.87 -26.09 -31.21
C HIS A 357 -11.21 -24.90 -30.53
N ASP A 358 -11.29 -23.72 -31.14
CA ASP A 358 -10.80 -22.47 -30.53
C ASP A 358 -11.59 -22.14 -29.25
N PRO A 359 -10.98 -22.23 -28.04
CA PRO A 359 -11.69 -22.00 -26.79
C PRO A 359 -12.12 -20.53 -26.62
N TRP A 360 -11.55 -19.60 -27.41
CA TRP A 360 -11.85 -18.18 -27.32
C TRP A 360 -13.08 -17.76 -28.13
N GLN A 361 -13.62 -18.65 -28.99
CA GLN A 361 -14.68 -18.31 -29.95
C GLN A 361 -16.02 -17.91 -29.27
N HIS A 362 -16.26 -18.35 -28.04
CA HIS A 362 -17.54 -18.18 -27.34
C HIS A 362 -17.48 -17.25 -26.12
N THR A 363 -16.40 -16.49 -25.97
CA THR A 363 -16.27 -15.46 -24.94
C THR A 363 -16.21 -14.06 -25.58
N VAL A 364 -16.52 -13.02 -24.79
CA VAL A 364 -16.34 -11.62 -25.20
C VAL A 364 -14.87 -11.19 -25.14
N ARG A 365 -14.01 -12.04 -24.59
CA ARG A 365 -12.57 -11.83 -24.38
C ARG A 365 -11.77 -12.36 -25.56
N GLY A 366 -10.63 -11.74 -25.82
CA GLY A 366 -9.65 -12.25 -26.79
C GLY A 366 -8.55 -13.06 -26.12
N ALA A 367 -7.90 -13.94 -26.87
CA ALA A 367 -6.70 -14.63 -26.41
C ALA A 367 -5.56 -13.63 -26.14
N PRO A 368 -4.68 -13.90 -25.14
CA PRO A 368 -3.44 -13.16 -24.99
C PRO A 368 -2.62 -13.14 -26.27
N VAL A 369 -1.97 -12.00 -26.55
CA VAL A 369 -1.21 -11.79 -27.78
C VAL A 369 0.27 -11.80 -27.47
N PHE A 370 0.98 -12.77 -28.04
CA PHE A 370 2.44 -12.79 -28.04
C PHE A 370 2.98 -12.23 -29.36
N THR A 371 3.88 -11.25 -29.27
CA THR A 371 4.56 -10.63 -30.40
C THR A 371 6.07 -10.89 -30.30
N PRO A 372 6.63 -11.77 -31.16
CA PRO A 372 8.07 -12.03 -31.16
C PRO A 372 8.89 -10.76 -31.44
N ARG A 373 10.04 -10.64 -30.77
CA ARG A 373 11.02 -9.56 -30.95
C ARG A 373 12.42 -10.15 -30.96
N GLU A 374 13.32 -9.56 -31.75
CA GLU A 374 14.74 -9.86 -31.59
C GLU A 374 15.20 -9.33 -30.22
N ILE A 375 16.00 -10.10 -29.48
CA ILE A 375 16.46 -9.73 -28.12
C ILE A 375 17.10 -8.33 -28.11
N GLY A 376 17.87 -7.99 -29.15
CA GLY A 376 18.50 -6.67 -29.28
C GLY A 376 17.56 -5.49 -29.52
N ASP A 377 16.31 -5.74 -29.91
CA ASP A 377 15.29 -4.71 -30.16
C ASP A 377 14.39 -4.45 -28.94
N ILE A 378 14.53 -5.24 -27.88
CA ILE A 378 13.75 -5.10 -26.65
C ILE A 378 14.37 -3.97 -25.82
N ASP A 379 13.60 -2.91 -25.58
CA ASP A 379 14.03 -1.77 -24.76
C ASP A 379 14.10 -2.19 -23.29
N ILE A 380 15.25 -2.73 -22.90
CA ILE A 380 15.54 -3.09 -21.50
C ILE A 380 16.46 -2.02 -20.93
N ARG A 381 15.98 -1.33 -19.90
CA ARG A 381 16.72 -0.24 -19.25
C ARG A 381 17.21 -0.70 -17.89
N THR A 382 18.19 0.00 -17.36
CA THR A 382 18.47 -0.05 -15.92
C THR A 382 17.72 1.09 -15.25
N ASP A 383 17.45 0.98 -13.95
CA ASP A 383 16.98 2.09 -13.11
C ASP A 383 17.84 3.36 -13.29
N TRP A 384 19.12 3.21 -13.61
CA TRP A 384 20.07 4.28 -13.94
C TRP A 384 19.81 4.99 -15.29
N GLN A 385 19.07 4.36 -16.19
CA GLN A 385 18.72 4.87 -17.52
C GLN A 385 17.26 5.27 -17.66
N THR A 386 16.45 5.09 -16.62
CA THR A 386 15.19 5.80 -16.50
C THR A 386 15.55 7.29 -16.50
N PRO A 387 15.17 8.07 -17.52
CA PRO A 387 15.47 9.49 -17.49
C PRO A 387 14.88 10.04 -16.21
N ASN A 388 15.67 10.78 -15.41
CA ASN A 388 15.06 11.78 -14.55
C ASN A 388 14.10 12.55 -15.47
N LEU A 389 12.84 12.71 -15.06
CA LEU A 389 11.91 13.49 -15.85
C LEU A 389 12.61 14.80 -16.19
N GLU A 390 12.53 15.21 -17.46
CA GLU A 390 12.68 16.61 -17.78
C GLU A 390 11.53 17.29 -17.05
N ILE A 391 11.79 17.71 -15.81
CA ILE A 391 10.90 18.60 -15.08
C ILE A 391 10.80 19.82 -15.99
N ASP A 392 9.62 20.02 -16.57
CA ASP A 392 9.38 21.21 -17.38
C ASP A 392 9.47 22.42 -16.45
N GLU A 393 10.65 23.07 -16.47
CA GLU A 393 10.93 24.25 -15.67
C GLU A 393 9.97 25.40 -16.03
N GLU A 394 9.33 25.39 -17.21
CA GLU A 394 8.35 26.40 -17.61
C GLU A 394 6.97 26.22 -16.95
N THR A 395 6.61 25.00 -16.54
CA THR A 395 5.33 24.71 -15.84
C THR A 395 5.48 24.45 -14.35
N ARG A 396 6.71 24.37 -13.83
CA ARG A 396 6.99 24.15 -12.41
C ARG A 396 6.47 25.31 -11.57
N HIS A 397 5.54 25.02 -10.67
CA HIS A 397 5.08 26.01 -9.69
C HIS A 397 6.04 26.04 -8.50
N GLN A 398 6.23 27.20 -7.85
CA GLN A 398 7.14 27.34 -6.71
C GLN A 398 6.75 26.44 -5.52
N THR A 399 5.50 25.99 -5.47
CA THR A 399 4.94 25.13 -4.41
C THR A 399 5.12 23.64 -4.66
N ASP A 400 5.68 23.22 -5.81
CA ASP A 400 5.93 21.81 -6.16
C ASP A 400 7.06 21.14 -5.34
N GLY A 401 7.71 21.88 -4.43
CA GLY A 401 8.82 21.35 -3.61
C GLY A 401 10.13 21.13 -4.37
N THR A 402 11.04 20.37 -3.74
CA THR A 402 12.37 20.04 -4.31
C THR A 402 12.28 18.91 -5.33
N ASP A 403 13.33 18.73 -6.15
CA ASP A 403 13.38 17.66 -7.15
C ASP A 403 13.28 16.27 -6.50
N GLU A 404 13.85 16.12 -5.31
CA GLU A 404 13.77 14.88 -4.54
C GLU A 404 12.37 14.61 -3.98
N HIS A 405 11.62 15.66 -3.60
CA HIS A 405 10.21 15.54 -3.22
C HIS A 405 9.37 15.04 -4.41
N LEU A 406 9.55 15.65 -5.59
CA LEU A 406 8.87 15.22 -6.81
C LEU A 406 9.23 13.78 -7.19
N LYS A 407 10.51 13.41 -7.07
CA LYS A 407 10.98 12.06 -7.31
C LYS A 407 10.34 11.05 -6.35
N LEU A 408 10.28 11.36 -5.05
CA LEU A 408 9.61 10.49 -4.07
C LEU A 408 8.14 10.25 -4.44
N GLY A 409 7.43 11.31 -4.83
CA GLY A 409 6.05 11.20 -5.30
C GLY A 409 5.90 10.35 -6.55
N GLN A 410 6.80 10.51 -7.52
CA GLN A 410 6.78 9.72 -8.75
C GLN A 410 7.09 8.24 -8.52
N ASP A 411 8.09 7.95 -7.68
CA ASP A 411 8.44 6.60 -7.28
C ASP A 411 7.22 5.92 -6.64
N PHE A 412 6.50 6.63 -5.76
CA PHE A 412 5.29 6.13 -5.12
C PHE A 412 4.13 5.93 -6.12
N THR A 413 3.93 6.86 -7.05
CA THR A 413 2.92 6.73 -8.12
C THR A 413 3.18 5.49 -8.97
N THR A 414 4.43 5.27 -9.36
CA THR A 414 4.86 4.09 -10.12
C THR A 414 4.58 2.82 -9.33
N PHE A 415 4.96 2.80 -8.04
CA PHE A 415 4.73 1.71 -7.12
C PHE A 415 3.24 1.36 -6.96
N GLY A 416 2.37 2.37 -6.82
CA GLY A 416 0.92 2.19 -6.68
C GLY A 416 0.24 1.75 -7.98
N ARG A 417 0.59 2.35 -9.12
CA ARG A 417 0.06 1.98 -10.44
C ARG A 417 0.41 0.55 -10.83
N ALA A 418 1.62 0.09 -10.51
CA ALA A 418 2.03 -1.30 -10.68
C ALA A 418 1.12 -2.27 -9.90
N ARG A 419 0.58 -1.85 -8.76
CA ARG A 419 -0.36 -2.63 -7.92
C ARG A 419 -1.82 -2.42 -8.31
N GLY A 420 -2.10 -1.46 -9.16
CA GLY A 420 -3.39 -1.23 -9.78
C GLY A 420 -4.19 -0.06 -9.24
N ASP A 421 -3.55 0.82 -8.46
CA ASP A 421 -4.15 2.08 -8.07
C ASP A 421 -4.05 3.12 -9.18
N ASP A 422 -5.13 3.89 -9.36
CA ASP A 422 -5.13 5.05 -10.23
C ASP A 422 -4.70 6.28 -9.43
N ILE A 423 -3.42 6.65 -9.59
CA ILE A 423 -2.81 7.79 -8.89
C ILE A 423 -2.48 8.86 -9.92
N THR A 424 -2.94 10.09 -9.68
CA THR A 424 -2.68 11.26 -10.51
C THR A 424 -2.01 12.35 -9.69
N ARG A 425 -0.94 12.94 -10.22
CA ARG A 425 -0.35 14.17 -9.68
C ARG A 425 -1.31 15.33 -9.90
N VAL A 426 -1.42 16.20 -8.90
CA VAL A 426 -2.18 17.44 -9.00
C VAL A 426 -1.20 18.57 -9.33
N GLU A 427 -1.52 19.35 -10.37
CA GLU A 427 -0.76 20.56 -10.67
C GLU A 427 -1.13 21.67 -9.68
N GLN A 428 -0.12 22.20 -8.98
CA GLN A 428 -0.32 23.24 -7.99
C GLN A 428 -0.56 24.59 -8.69
N ASP A 429 -1.67 25.26 -8.38
CA ASP A 429 -2.04 26.57 -8.95
C ASP A 429 -1.84 27.74 -7.97
N GLY A 430 -1.11 27.50 -6.89
CA GLY A 430 -0.92 28.45 -5.79
C GLY A 430 -2.02 28.38 -4.71
N THR A 431 -3.07 27.57 -4.91
CA THR A 431 -3.94 27.12 -3.82
C THR A 431 -3.37 25.86 -3.17
N THR A 432 -3.66 25.62 -1.89
CA THR A 432 -3.11 24.43 -1.22
C THR A 432 -3.94 23.19 -1.56
N GLN A 433 -3.46 22.45 -2.56
CA GLN A 433 -4.01 21.17 -3.01
C GLN A 433 -3.11 20.02 -2.56
N PRO A 434 -3.63 18.79 -2.40
CA PRO A 434 -2.77 17.63 -2.14
C PRO A 434 -1.80 17.41 -3.29
N ASP A 435 -0.65 16.81 -3.03
CA ASP A 435 0.36 16.55 -4.08
C ASP A 435 -0.16 15.55 -5.12
N GLN A 436 -0.87 14.51 -4.65
CA GLN A 436 -1.39 13.43 -5.47
C GLN A 436 -2.79 12.99 -5.01
N LEU A 437 -3.59 12.50 -5.97
CA LEU A 437 -4.89 11.91 -5.73
C LEU A 437 -4.89 10.45 -6.17
N LEU A 438 -5.37 9.56 -5.29
CA LEU A 438 -5.64 8.17 -5.59
C LEU A 438 -7.15 7.96 -5.69
N THR A 439 -7.62 7.47 -6.83
CA THR A 439 -9.03 7.09 -7.05
C THR A 439 -9.22 5.62 -6.69
N THR A 440 -10.21 5.33 -5.84
CA THR A 440 -10.48 3.97 -5.38
C THR A 440 -11.68 3.35 -6.11
N ASP A 441 -11.60 2.05 -6.41
CA ASP A 441 -12.75 1.28 -6.88
C ASP A 441 -13.51 0.71 -5.69
N ASN A 442 -14.70 1.26 -5.40
CA ASN A 442 -15.52 0.91 -4.22
C ASN A 442 -14.79 1.06 -2.87
N GLY A 443 -13.97 2.11 -2.74
CA GLY A 443 -13.22 2.39 -1.52
C GLY A 443 -12.02 1.46 -1.29
N TYR A 444 -11.65 0.60 -2.24
CA TYR A 444 -10.48 -0.30 -2.09
C TYR A 444 -9.20 0.33 -2.66
N ILE A 445 -8.14 0.34 -1.85
CA ILE A 445 -6.79 0.75 -2.24
C ILE A 445 -5.98 -0.53 -2.48
N ASN A 446 -5.51 -0.75 -3.70
CA ASN A 446 -4.83 -1.98 -4.11
C ASN A 446 -3.46 -2.14 -3.45
N LEU A 447 -2.67 -1.06 -3.36
CA LEU A 447 -1.32 -1.11 -2.80
C LEU A 447 -1.32 -1.38 -1.29
N LEU A 448 -2.36 -0.95 -0.58
CA LEU A 448 -2.55 -1.19 0.86
C LEU A 448 -3.40 -2.42 1.17
N GLU A 449 -4.07 -2.98 0.15
CA GLU A 449 -5.07 -4.02 0.29
C GLU A 449 -6.18 -3.72 1.31
N LYS A 450 -6.55 -2.43 1.42
CA LYS A 450 -7.42 -1.90 2.49
C LYS A 450 -8.62 -1.17 1.90
N LYS A 451 -9.79 -1.33 2.54
CA LYS A 451 -10.96 -0.48 2.29
C LYS A 451 -10.93 0.78 3.15
N VAL A 452 -11.14 1.93 2.52
CA VAL A 452 -11.37 3.24 3.13
C VAL A 452 -12.80 3.72 2.84
N GLU A 453 -13.26 4.73 3.56
CA GLU A 453 -14.63 5.26 3.40
C GLU A 453 -14.71 6.42 2.38
N SER A 454 -13.61 6.71 1.68
CA SER A 454 -13.50 7.79 0.70
C SER A 454 -13.22 7.27 -0.71
N ASP A 455 -13.96 7.75 -1.71
CA ASP A 455 -13.73 7.41 -3.13
C ASP A 455 -12.41 7.98 -3.65
N ILE A 456 -11.97 9.09 -3.03
CA ILE A 456 -10.71 9.79 -3.32
C ILE A 456 -9.85 9.76 -2.05
N VAL A 457 -8.58 9.42 -2.22
CA VAL A 457 -7.57 9.39 -1.17
C VAL A 457 -6.48 10.41 -1.50
N HIS A 458 -6.08 11.21 -0.52
CA HIS A 458 -4.96 12.14 -0.65
C HIS A 458 -3.65 11.39 -0.47
N VAL A 459 -2.66 11.68 -1.30
CA VAL A 459 -1.32 11.11 -1.21
C VAL A 459 -0.32 12.27 -1.12
N GLU A 460 0.42 12.33 -0.01
CA GLU A 460 1.34 13.44 0.30
C GLU A 460 2.77 12.90 0.51
N PRO A 461 3.66 13.05 -0.49
CA PRO A 461 5.08 12.73 -0.35
C PRO A 461 5.82 13.74 0.55
N GLU A 462 6.31 13.31 1.70
CA GLU A 462 6.94 14.18 2.69
C GLU A 462 8.48 13.97 2.74
N TRP A 463 9.21 14.71 1.89
CA TRP A 463 10.68 14.61 1.79
C TRP A 463 11.44 15.39 2.88
N GLU A 464 11.22 16.72 2.94
CA GLU A 464 11.86 17.63 3.90
C GLU A 464 11.00 17.92 5.13
N ASN A 465 9.68 17.89 4.97
CA ASN A 465 8.69 18.16 6.02
C ASN A 465 8.67 17.10 7.13
N SER A 466 9.39 15.98 7.00
CA SER A 466 9.64 15.03 8.11
C SER A 466 10.35 15.65 9.33
N SER A 467 10.80 16.90 9.20
CA SER A 467 11.37 17.75 10.25
C SER A 467 10.43 18.87 10.73
N LYS A 468 9.25 19.04 10.11
CA LYS A 468 8.26 20.10 10.38
C LYS A 468 6.86 19.52 10.65
N PRO A 469 6.58 19.06 11.88
CA PRO A 469 5.30 18.44 12.24
C PRO A 469 4.06 19.27 11.87
N ALA A 470 4.09 20.59 12.05
CA ALA A 470 2.94 21.46 11.74
C ALA A 470 2.49 21.37 10.27
N ASN A 471 3.43 21.19 9.33
CA ASN A 471 3.09 21.06 7.91
C ASN A 471 2.37 19.74 7.63
N ILE A 472 2.88 18.64 8.19
CA ILE A 472 2.26 17.30 8.08
C ILE A 472 0.84 17.34 8.64
N LEU A 473 0.66 17.93 9.83
CA LEU A 473 -0.65 18.03 10.47
C LEU A 473 -1.62 18.87 9.64
N THR A 474 -1.17 20.00 9.10
CA THR A 474 -1.99 20.88 8.25
C THR A 474 -2.46 20.15 6.99
N ASN A 475 -1.60 19.35 6.34
CA ASN A 475 -1.98 18.56 5.17
C ASN A 475 -3.07 17.53 5.52
N VAL A 476 -2.91 16.83 6.65
CA VAL A 476 -3.89 15.86 7.12
C VAL A 476 -5.23 16.51 7.49
N GLU A 477 -5.20 17.66 8.16
CA GLU A 477 -6.40 18.41 8.55
C GLU A 477 -7.25 18.81 7.36
N ARG A 478 -6.63 19.23 6.26
CA ARG A 478 -7.35 19.56 5.01
C ARG A 478 -8.07 18.35 4.42
N ALA A 479 -7.43 17.18 4.47
CA ALA A 479 -8.05 15.95 4.01
C ALA A 479 -9.20 15.51 4.93
N VAL A 480 -9.01 15.61 6.25
CA VAL A 480 -10.04 15.32 7.26
C VAL A 480 -11.24 16.24 7.09
N ALA A 481 -11.02 17.54 6.86
CA ALA A 481 -12.08 18.51 6.57
C ALA A 481 -12.86 18.18 5.27
N ALA A 482 -12.25 17.43 4.35
CA ALA A 482 -12.86 16.93 3.13
C ALA A 482 -13.44 15.50 3.25
N ASP A 483 -13.44 14.91 4.46
CA ASP A 483 -13.83 13.51 4.72
C ASP A 483 -13.04 12.49 3.88
N ARG A 484 -11.72 12.70 3.75
CA ARG A 484 -10.82 11.87 2.95
C ARG A 484 -9.77 11.19 3.81
N HIS A 485 -9.42 9.96 3.42
CA HIS A 485 -8.24 9.26 3.95
C HIS A 485 -6.95 9.82 3.32
N VAL A 486 -5.84 9.81 4.07
CA VAL A 486 -4.52 10.29 3.60
C VAL A 486 -3.49 9.16 3.63
N ILE A 487 -2.67 9.08 2.60
CA ILE A 487 -1.44 8.29 2.59
C ILE A 487 -0.26 9.27 2.64
N LEU A 488 0.48 9.26 3.75
CA LEU A 488 1.71 10.04 3.90
C LEU A 488 2.89 9.16 3.49
N VAL A 489 3.72 9.64 2.58
CA VAL A 489 4.84 8.86 2.00
C VAL A 489 6.16 9.49 2.38
N PHE A 490 7.00 8.77 3.13
CA PHE A 490 8.29 9.27 3.62
C PHE A 490 9.46 8.61 2.91
N LYS A 491 10.64 9.25 2.96
CA LYS A 491 11.86 8.70 2.37
C LYS A 491 12.53 7.57 3.16
N SER A 492 12.15 7.39 4.43
CA SER A 492 12.75 6.36 5.29
C SER A 492 11.89 6.07 6.53
N GLU A 493 12.14 4.93 7.16
CA GLU A 493 11.43 4.49 8.37
C GLU A 493 11.58 5.51 9.51
N ALA A 494 12.78 6.06 9.70
CA ALA A 494 13.03 7.05 10.74
C ALA A 494 12.25 8.36 10.53
N ALA A 495 11.95 8.72 9.27
CA ALA A 495 11.07 9.86 8.97
C ALA A 495 9.60 9.52 9.25
N ALA A 496 9.16 8.32 8.88
CA ALA A 496 7.83 7.82 9.20
C ALA A 496 7.58 7.73 10.72
N ASP A 497 8.57 7.30 11.52
CA ASP A 497 8.49 7.23 12.98
C ASP A 497 8.27 8.60 13.65
N ARG A 498 8.98 9.63 13.15
CA ARG A 498 8.78 11.01 13.59
C ARG A 498 7.38 11.52 13.25
N ALA A 499 6.90 11.23 12.04
CA ALA A 499 5.56 11.61 11.62
C ALA A 499 4.49 10.87 12.45
N TYR A 500 4.67 9.57 12.70
CA TYR A 500 3.82 8.79 13.60
C TYR A 500 3.70 9.44 14.97
N THR A 501 4.82 9.88 15.55
CA THR A 501 4.82 10.56 16.86
C THR A 501 3.99 11.84 16.83
N ALA A 502 4.14 12.68 15.80
CA ALA A 502 3.37 13.92 15.65
C ALA A 502 1.88 13.68 15.35
N LEU A 503 1.54 12.64 14.58
CA LEU A 503 0.15 12.29 14.24
C LEU A 503 -0.56 11.60 15.41
N ARG A 504 0.19 10.91 16.27
CA ARG A 504 -0.31 10.29 17.49
C ARG A 504 -0.72 11.35 18.49
N THR A 505 0.18 12.28 18.81
CA THR A 505 -0.04 13.41 19.71
C THR A 505 0.23 14.69 18.93
N THR A 506 -0.82 15.44 18.62
CA THR A 506 -0.78 16.63 17.75
C THR A 506 -0.13 17.87 18.40
N PHE A 507 0.60 17.66 19.49
CA PHE A 507 1.34 18.64 20.26
C PHE A 507 2.69 18.02 20.70
N ARG A 508 3.65 18.87 21.12
CA ARG A 508 5.03 18.47 21.40
C ARG A 508 5.21 17.80 22.76
N GLU A 509 4.62 18.38 23.81
CA GLU A 509 4.71 17.91 25.20
C GLU A 509 3.62 18.55 26.07
N LEU A 510 3.24 17.92 27.18
CA LEU A 510 2.37 18.51 28.20
C LEU A 510 3.22 19.18 29.28
N THR A 511 2.78 20.36 29.72
CA THR A 511 3.45 21.16 30.76
C THR A 511 2.43 21.79 31.70
N ASP A 512 2.90 22.47 32.75
CA ASP A 512 2.06 23.25 33.65
C ASP A 512 1.32 24.41 32.96
N HIS A 513 1.77 24.83 31.76
CA HIS A 513 1.11 25.84 30.94
C HIS A 513 0.10 25.27 29.94
N GLY A 514 -0.02 23.95 29.83
CA GLY A 514 -0.85 23.25 28.84
C GLY A 514 -0.04 22.44 27.82
N ALA A 515 -0.70 22.06 26.73
CA ALA A 515 -0.12 21.30 25.64
C ALA A 515 0.70 22.21 24.72
N ARG A 516 2.02 22.00 24.66
CA ARG A 516 2.93 22.81 23.84
C ARG A 516 2.68 22.56 22.35
N THR A 517 2.31 23.58 21.60
CA THR A 517 1.99 23.43 20.18
C THR A 517 3.25 23.19 19.34
N PHE A 518 3.07 22.59 18.16
CA PHE A 518 4.09 22.70 17.13
C PHE A 518 4.13 24.13 16.56
N GLN A 519 5.28 24.53 16.02
CA GLN A 519 5.46 25.84 15.38
C GLN A 519 5.15 25.75 13.89
N GLY A 520 4.37 26.70 13.40
CA GLY A 520 4.14 26.94 11.98
C GLY A 520 5.06 28.02 11.43
N ASP A 521 4.54 28.77 10.46
CA ASP A 521 5.29 29.82 9.77
C ASP A 521 5.56 31.04 10.66
N VAL A 522 6.47 31.89 10.20
CA VAL A 522 6.81 33.14 10.89
C VAL A 522 5.59 34.05 10.94
N PHE A 523 5.36 34.66 12.10
CA PHE A 523 4.24 35.57 12.32
C PHE A 523 4.31 36.75 11.31
N PRO A 524 3.18 37.11 10.66
CA PRO A 524 3.12 38.25 9.76
C PRO A 524 3.43 39.57 10.50
N GLU A 525 3.84 40.59 9.76
CA GLU A 525 4.02 41.92 10.34
C GLU A 525 2.66 42.56 10.68
N ILE A 526 2.54 43.17 11.86
CA ILE A 526 1.37 43.92 12.29
C ILE A 526 1.76 45.40 12.25
N ASP A 527 1.03 46.20 11.47
CA ASP A 527 1.31 47.63 11.27
C ASP A 527 2.77 47.94 10.85
N GLY A 528 3.42 47.01 10.14
CA GLY A 528 4.81 47.13 9.68
C GLY A 528 5.86 46.78 10.74
N GLU A 529 5.44 46.19 11.86
CA GLU A 529 6.33 45.70 12.93
C GLU A 529 6.30 44.16 13.01
N MET A 530 7.48 43.57 13.16
CA MET A 530 7.69 42.15 13.42
C MET A 530 7.58 41.86 14.91
N LEU A 531 6.84 40.82 15.31
CA LEU A 531 6.96 40.27 16.65
C LEU A 531 8.27 39.50 16.80
N VAL A 532 9.01 39.77 17.89
CA VAL A 532 10.31 39.14 18.17
C VAL A 532 10.41 38.67 19.63
N THR A 533 11.18 37.60 19.82
CA THR A 533 11.47 37.00 21.13
C THR A 533 12.99 36.89 21.32
N PRO A 534 13.52 37.09 22.54
CA PRO A 534 14.94 36.83 22.83
C PRO A 534 15.25 35.32 22.91
N GLU A 535 14.23 34.47 22.92
CA GLU A 535 14.39 33.02 22.91
C GLU A 535 14.81 32.49 21.53
N SER A 536 15.36 31.28 21.51
CA SER A 536 15.74 30.62 20.25
C SER A 536 14.54 30.18 19.40
N GLU A 537 13.37 30.05 20.01
CA GLU A 537 12.14 29.60 19.35
C GLU A 537 10.90 30.17 20.06
N SER A 538 9.74 30.14 19.41
CA SER A 538 8.48 30.60 20.03
C SER A 538 7.81 29.46 20.80
N THR A 539 7.29 29.77 21.99
CA THR A 539 6.74 28.74 22.88
C THR A 539 5.28 29.01 23.19
N TRP A 540 4.41 28.34 22.44
CA TRP A 540 2.96 28.44 22.59
C TRP A 540 2.37 27.18 23.23
N TYR A 541 1.29 27.36 23.98
CA TYR A 541 0.56 26.29 24.68
C TYR A 541 -0.93 26.42 24.44
N LEU A 542 -1.59 25.28 24.34
CA LEU A 542 -3.04 25.16 24.29
C LEU A 542 -3.53 24.55 25.61
N THR A 543 -4.44 25.22 26.29
CA THR A 543 -5.00 24.81 27.59
C THR A 543 -6.27 23.98 27.42
N ASP A 544 -6.72 23.34 28.51
CA ASP A 544 -7.90 22.49 28.55
C ASP A 544 -9.23 23.25 28.43
N ASP A 545 -9.19 24.56 28.64
CA ASP A 545 -10.27 25.52 28.40
C ASP A 545 -10.13 26.28 27.07
N ASP A 546 -9.35 25.73 26.14
CA ASP A 546 -9.17 26.19 24.75
C ASP A 546 -8.58 27.61 24.63
N MET A 547 -7.70 27.97 25.56
CA MET A 547 -6.91 29.19 25.49
C MET A 547 -5.54 28.89 24.88
N LEU A 548 -5.11 29.78 23.98
CA LEU A 548 -3.79 29.79 23.39
C LEU A 548 -2.91 30.81 24.11
N VAL A 549 -1.79 30.32 24.64
CA VAL A 549 -0.90 31.04 25.56
C VAL A 549 0.51 31.09 25.01
N HIS A 550 1.09 32.27 24.84
CA HIS A 550 2.51 32.46 24.51
C HIS A 550 3.30 32.74 25.79
N VAL A 551 4.40 32.00 25.99
CA VAL A 551 5.27 32.15 27.16
C VAL A 551 6.67 32.60 26.73
N ILE A 552 7.22 33.58 27.44
CA ILE A 552 8.62 34.02 27.30
C ILE A 552 9.21 34.11 28.71
N ASP A 553 10.34 33.44 28.94
CA ASP A 553 11.02 33.38 30.25
C ASP A 553 10.09 32.94 31.41
N GLY A 554 9.19 31.99 31.12
CA GLY A 554 8.19 31.47 32.07
C GLY A 554 7.02 32.40 32.35
N GLU A 555 6.95 33.58 31.73
CA GLU A 555 5.84 34.52 31.86
C GLU A 555 4.89 34.44 30.67
N VAL A 556 3.58 34.43 30.94
CA VAL A 556 2.54 34.51 29.90
C VAL A 556 2.50 35.92 29.33
N VAL A 557 2.92 36.05 28.06
CA VAL A 557 2.95 37.33 27.34
C VAL A 557 1.78 37.53 26.40
N THR A 558 1.06 36.46 26.06
CA THR A 558 -0.16 36.50 25.24
C THR A 558 -1.11 35.41 25.72
N CYS A 559 -2.39 35.74 25.85
CA CYS A 559 -3.43 34.79 26.20
C CYS A 559 -4.71 35.18 25.46
N CYS A 560 -5.23 34.29 24.63
CA CYS A 560 -6.41 34.51 23.81
C CYS A 560 -7.12 33.17 23.53
N PRO A 561 -8.40 33.17 23.11
CA PRO A 561 -9.05 31.95 22.64
C PRO A 561 -8.26 31.31 21.49
N ALA A 562 -8.21 29.98 21.41
CA ALA A 562 -7.45 29.25 20.40
C ALA A 562 -7.87 29.53 18.94
N GLU A 563 -9.13 29.95 18.75
CA GLU A 563 -9.72 30.30 17.45
C GLU A 563 -9.64 31.80 17.14
N ALA A 564 -8.93 32.58 17.97
CA ALA A 564 -8.77 34.01 17.74
C ALA A 564 -7.87 34.30 16.53
N ASP A 565 -8.19 35.36 15.79
CA ASP A 565 -7.26 35.92 14.81
C ASP A 565 -6.10 36.61 15.54
N LEU A 566 -4.99 35.87 15.68
CA LEU A 566 -3.75 36.36 16.28
C LEU A 566 -3.23 37.69 15.72
N THR A 567 -3.58 38.11 14.50
CA THR A 567 -3.17 39.45 14.00
C THR A 567 -3.93 40.62 14.65
N THR A 568 -5.02 40.32 15.35
CA THR A 568 -5.89 41.31 16.03
C THR A 568 -5.76 41.31 17.55
N VAL A 569 -5.03 40.34 18.10
CA VAL A 569 -4.81 40.17 19.54
C VAL A 569 -3.65 41.07 20.01
N GLU A 570 -3.72 41.54 21.25
CA GLU A 570 -2.63 42.27 21.88
C GLU A 570 -1.52 41.30 22.32
N HIS A 571 -0.31 41.49 21.79
CA HIS A 571 0.86 40.68 22.10
C HIS A 571 1.80 41.42 23.05
N GLY A 572 2.16 40.81 24.17
CA GLY A 572 3.18 41.32 25.11
C GLY A 572 4.62 41.03 24.68
N CYS A 573 4.87 40.79 23.40
CA CYS A 573 6.20 40.53 22.84
C CYS A 573 6.97 41.83 22.58
N ALA A 574 8.28 41.72 22.37
CA ALA A 574 9.03 42.82 21.79
C ALA A 574 8.67 42.96 20.30
N THR A 575 8.78 44.17 19.76
CA THR A 575 8.56 44.43 18.33
C THR A 575 9.85 44.88 17.66
N ALA A 576 9.98 44.59 16.37
CA ALA A 576 11.14 45.01 15.58
C ALA A 576 10.69 45.55 14.22
N ARG A 577 11.38 46.58 13.72
CA ARG A 577 11.18 47.09 12.36
C ARG A 577 12.50 47.33 11.65
N TYR A 578 12.48 47.21 10.33
CA TYR A 578 13.65 47.47 9.50
C TYR A 578 13.56 48.86 8.86
N GLU A 579 14.46 49.76 9.23
CA GLU A 579 14.45 51.16 8.80
C GLU A 579 15.89 51.62 8.51
N ASP A 580 16.11 52.26 7.36
CA ASP A 580 17.41 52.82 6.94
C ASP A 580 18.61 51.85 7.05
N GLY A 581 18.39 50.57 6.72
CA GLY A 581 19.42 49.55 6.76
C GLY A 581 19.65 48.91 8.14
N LYS A 582 18.87 49.31 9.16
CA LYS A 582 19.03 48.89 10.55
C LYS A 582 17.77 48.21 11.07
N TYR A 583 17.94 47.30 12.02
CA TYR A 583 16.82 46.76 12.80
C TYR A 583 16.67 47.55 14.10
N ILE A 584 15.48 48.09 14.33
CA ILE A 584 15.11 48.83 15.54
C ILE A 584 14.16 47.94 16.32
N VAL A 585 14.55 47.54 17.53
CA VAL A 585 13.76 46.67 18.42
C VAL A 585 13.23 47.50 19.57
N THR A 586 11.93 47.41 19.86
CA THR A 586 11.30 47.88 21.09
C THR A 586 11.08 46.68 22.01
N THR A 587 11.81 46.63 23.13
CA THR A 587 11.69 45.53 24.10
C THR A 587 10.34 45.57 24.82
N ARG A 588 10.01 44.49 25.53
CA ARG A 588 8.79 44.39 26.36
C ARG A 588 8.68 45.50 27.42
N ASP A 589 9.81 45.97 27.92
CA ASP A 589 9.89 47.07 28.90
C ASP A 589 9.89 48.47 28.24
N GLY A 590 9.80 48.54 26.91
CA GLY A 590 9.80 49.78 26.14
C GLY A 590 11.18 50.37 25.84
N GLU A 591 12.27 49.60 26.00
CA GLU A 591 13.61 50.02 25.61
C GLU A 591 13.81 49.90 24.09
N THR A 592 14.48 50.87 23.47
CA THR A 592 14.83 50.81 22.05
C THR A 592 16.27 50.36 21.84
N LEU A 593 16.46 49.24 21.15
CA LEU A 593 17.75 48.71 20.74
C LEU A 593 17.92 48.85 19.22
N ILE A 594 19.13 49.16 18.75
CA ILE A 594 19.41 49.35 17.33
C ILE A 594 20.54 48.42 16.89
N TYR A 595 20.28 47.66 15.83
CA TYR A 595 21.20 46.71 15.23
C TYR A 595 21.56 47.15 13.81
N GLU A 596 22.86 47.31 13.55
CA GLU A 596 23.37 47.82 12.27
C GLU A 596 23.27 46.81 11.11
N ASN A 597 22.97 45.54 11.39
CA ASN A 597 22.78 44.50 10.38
C ASN A 597 21.98 43.31 10.92
N GLU A 598 21.50 42.48 10.01
CA GLU A 598 20.68 41.31 10.30
C GLU A 598 21.40 40.25 11.14
N ALA A 599 22.71 40.05 10.96
CA ALA A 599 23.46 39.06 11.73
C ALA A 599 23.56 39.43 13.22
N ALA A 600 23.70 40.72 13.52
CA ALA A 600 23.68 41.21 14.90
C ALA A 600 22.28 41.10 15.52
N PHE A 601 21.24 41.38 14.74
CA PHE A 601 19.84 41.23 15.15
C PHE A 601 19.52 39.75 15.47
N LYS A 602 19.81 38.84 14.54
CA LYS A 602 19.55 37.37 14.68
C LYS A 602 20.35 36.69 15.79
N ARG A 603 21.38 37.35 16.34
CA ARG A 603 22.13 36.83 17.49
C ARG A 603 21.36 37.01 18.80
N ASP A 604 20.57 38.07 18.89
CA ASP A 604 19.91 38.49 20.13
C ASP A 604 18.38 38.31 20.05
N TRP A 605 17.82 38.20 18.84
CA TRP A 605 16.37 38.13 18.59
C TRP A 605 16.01 37.11 17.51
N THR A 606 14.92 36.40 17.77
CA THR A 606 14.26 35.50 16.82
C THR A 606 12.87 36.05 16.49
N ARG A 607 12.42 35.93 15.24
CA ARG A 607 11.04 36.28 14.90
C ARG A 607 10.08 35.28 15.53
N VAL A 608 8.97 35.78 16.07
CA VAL A 608 7.92 34.92 16.61
C VAL A 608 7.30 34.09 15.47
N THR A 609 7.01 32.82 15.74
CA THR A 609 6.30 31.91 14.82
C THR A 609 4.88 31.68 15.29
N MET A 610 3.99 31.42 14.34
CA MET A 610 2.59 31.07 14.59
C MET A 610 2.51 29.70 15.26
N PRO A 611 1.61 29.49 16.24
CA PRO A 611 1.30 28.16 16.74
C PRO A 611 0.43 27.38 15.74
N HIS A 612 0.70 26.09 15.60
CA HIS A 612 -0.24 25.17 14.98
C HIS A 612 -1.30 24.74 16.01
N VAL A 613 -2.56 25.09 15.76
CA VAL A 613 -3.71 24.74 16.61
C VAL A 613 -4.43 23.57 15.95
N PRO A 614 -4.31 22.33 16.49
CA PRO A 614 -4.85 21.16 15.83
C PRO A 614 -6.37 21.02 16.03
N ILE A 615 -7.04 20.53 14.98
CA ILE A 615 -8.47 20.19 15.00
C ILE A 615 -8.76 19.00 15.92
N ASP A 616 -7.91 17.97 15.94
CA ASP A 616 -8.09 16.78 16.78
C ASP A 616 -6.84 16.49 17.61
N ILE A 617 -7.02 15.76 18.71
CA ILE A 617 -5.94 15.35 19.62
C ILE A 617 -5.03 14.26 19.00
N SER A 618 -5.52 13.58 17.97
CA SER A 618 -4.79 12.55 17.20
C SER A 618 -5.37 12.41 15.79
N TYR A 619 -4.50 12.19 14.81
CA TYR A 619 -4.90 11.96 13.41
C TYR A 619 -4.68 10.55 12.89
N LEU A 620 -4.13 9.64 13.69
CA LEU A 620 -3.79 8.28 13.23
C LEU A 620 -4.97 7.56 12.56
N GLN A 621 -6.20 7.78 13.03
CA GLN A 621 -7.39 7.15 12.45
C GLN A 621 -7.71 7.55 11.00
N TYR A 622 -7.13 8.65 10.49
CA TYR A 622 -7.39 9.19 9.16
C TYR A 622 -6.24 8.96 8.17
N VAL A 623 -5.14 8.36 8.63
CA VAL A 623 -3.91 8.27 7.85
C VAL A 623 -3.40 6.84 7.72
N THR A 624 -2.70 6.59 6.62
CA THR A 624 -1.74 5.50 6.48
C THR A 624 -0.37 6.12 6.27
N ILE A 625 0.64 5.61 6.98
CA ILE A 625 2.02 6.08 6.86
C ILE A 625 2.80 5.04 6.07
N MET A 626 3.51 5.47 5.03
CA MET A 626 4.40 4.63 4.24
C MET A 626 5.80 5.24 4.18
N TYR A 627 6.81 4.41 3.96
CA TYR A 627 8.17 4.90 3.75
C TYR A 627 8.91 4.10 2.68
N LYS A 628 9.83 4.78 1.98
CA LYS A 628 10.72 4.15 1.00
C LYS A 628 11.76 3.27 1.70
N THR A 629 11.96 2.05 1.21
CA THR A 629 12.96 1.11 1.74
C THR A 629 14.32 1.29 1.10
N ASP A 630 15.38 1.12 1.89
CA ASP A 630 16.77 1.07 1.38
C ASP A 630 17.09 -0.24 0.66
N THR A 631 16.32 -1.31 0.90
CA THR A 631 16.42 -2.57 0.17
C THR A 631 15.02 -2.96 -0.28
N ALA A 632 14.71 -2.76 -1.55
CA ALA A 632 13.48 -3.27 -2.13
C ALA A 632 13.47 -4.80 -1.98
N SER A 633 12.38 -5.33 -1.45
CA SER A 633 12.11 -6.77 -1.42
C SER A 633 10.83 -7.02 -2.20
N GLU A 634 10.63 -8.21 -2.75
CA GLU A 634 9.34 -8.54 -3.35
C GLU A 634 8.22 -8.79 -2.31
N ASP A 635 8.46 -8.49 -1.02
CA ASP A 635 7.48 -8.52 0.08
C ASP A 635 6.96 -7.11 0.43
N THR A 636 7.74 -6.07 0.12
CA THR A 636 7.43 -4.66 0.42
C THR A 636 7.52 -3.75 -0.79
N GLY A 637 8.20 -4.19 -1.86
CA GLY A 637 8.66 -3.35 -2.95
C GLY A 637 9.46 -2.16 -2.41
N ASP A 638 9.45 -1.05 -3.15
CA ASP A 638 10.14 0.18 -2.76
C ASP A 638 9.52 0.88 -1.56
N PHE A 639 8.29 0.54 -1.15
CA PHE A 639 7.55 1.25 -0.09
C PHE A 639 6.82 0.32 0.88
N VAL A 640 7.07 0.48 2.19
CA VAL A 640 6.37 -0.29 3.25
C VAL A 640 5.40 0.59 4.01
N GLU A 641 4.29 0.01 4.44
CA GLU A 641 3.46 0.58 5.51
C GLU A 641 4.25 0.58 6.84
N TYR A 642 4.29 1.73 7.52
CA TYR A 642 4.91 1.85 8.83
C TYR A 642 3.99 1.26 9.91
N GLU A 643 4.47 0.23 10.61
CA GLU A 643 3.74 -0.45 11.68
C GLU A 643 4.31 -0.06 13.05
N ALA A 644 3.64 0.83 13.77
CA ALA A 644 4.05 1.16 15.15
C ALA A 644 3.82 -0.03 16.09
N THR A 645 4.80 -0.33 16.94
CA THR A 645 4.63 -1.31 18.02
C THR A 645 4.77 -0.63 19.38
N PRO A 646 3.75 0.11 19.85
CA PRO A 646 3.81 0.80 21.14
C PRO A 646 3.97 -0.20 22.30
N ALA A 647 4.56 0.27 23.41
CA ALA A 647 4.95 -0.61 24.51
C ALA A 647 3.77 -1.44 25.07
N TRP A 648 2.59 -0.83 25.22
CA TRP A 648 1.38 -1.49 25.72
C TRP A 648 0.93 -2.66 24.85
N GLU A 649 1.26 -2.67 23.54
CA GLU A 649 0.88 -3.73 22.61
C GLU A 649 1.49 -5.08 23.04
N ARG A 650 2.71 -5.02 23.57
CA ARG A 650 3.56 -6.14 24.01
C ARG A 650 3.18 -6.69 25.38
N ALA A 651 2.23 -6.06 26.07
CA ALA A 651 1.78 -6.48 27.38
C ALA A 651 1.26 -7.93 27.39
N ASN A 652 1.62 -8.66 28.45
CA ASN A 652 1.25 -10.06 28.62
C ASN A 652 -0.25 -10.20 28.94
N GLY A 653 -1.04 -10.49 27.90
CA GLY A 653 -2.47 -10.76 28.01
C GLY A 653 -3.34 -9.53 27.80
N LYS A 654 -4.61 -9.79 27.49
CA LYS A 654 -5.59 -8.77 27.07
C LYS A 654 -5.87 -7.71 28.15
N GLN A 655 -5.91 -8.10 29.41
CA GLN A 655 -6.20 -7.17 30.52
C GLN A 655 -5.05 -6.18 30.75
N ASN A 656 -3.82 -6.68 30.87
CA ASN A 656 -2.64 -5.84 31.06
C ASN A 656 -2.48 -4.86 29.90
N ARG A 657 -2.67 -5.34 28.66
CA ARG A 657 -2.67 -4.48 27.47
C ARG A 657 -3.67 -3.33 27.56
N TYR A 658 -4.90 -3.59 28.01
CA TYR A 658 -5.90 -2.55 28.16
C TYR A 658 -5.60 -1.58 29.30
N SER A 659 -4.97 -2.07 30.37
CA SER A 659 -4.53 -1.23 31.49
C SER A 659 -3.36 -0.33 31.10
N GLU A 660 -2.36 -0.87 30.40
CA GLU A 660 -1.22 -0.10 29.90
C GLU A 660 -1.66 0.93 28.85
N PHE A 661 -2.55 0.53 27.92
CA PHE A 661 -3.17 1.47 26.98
C PHE A 661 -3.98 2.57 27.70
N GLY A 662 -4.74 2.21 28.74
CA GLY A 662 -5.49 3.16 29.53
C GLY A 662 -4.60 4.13 30.32
N ALA A 663 -3.44 3.68 30.79
CA ALA A 663 -2.45 4.54 31.43
C ALA A 663 -1.87 5.56 30.45
N GLU A 664 -1.50 5.11 29.25
CA GLU A 664 -0.99 5.98 28.18
C GLU A 664 -2.05 7.02 27.75
N ILE A 665 -3.33 6.64 27.67
CA ILE A 665 -4.41 7.61 27.41
C ILE A 665 -4.51 8.67 28.50
N ALA A 666 -4.44 8.25 29.75
CA ALA A 666 -4.54 9.14 30.90
C ALA A 666 -3.39 10.13 30.98
N GLU A 667 -2.19 9.70 30.58
CA GLU A 667 -0.97 10.51 30.60
C GLU A 667 -0.92 11.49 29.42
N ASP A 668 -1.24 11.02 28.21
CA ASP A 668 -0.98 11.80 27.00
C ASP A 668 -2.18 12.61 26.52
N PHE A 669 -3.41 12.20 26.82
CA PHE A 669 -4.61 12.81 26.22
C PHE A 669 -5.57 13.41 27.22
N LEU A 670 -5.40 13.15 28.52
CA LEU A 670 -6.30 13.63 29.57
C LEU A 670 -5.57 14.53 30.56
N VAL A 671 -6.30 15.49 31.13
CA VAL A 671 -5.80 16.39 32.17
C VAL A 671 -6.82 16.52 33.30
N GLU A 672 -6.35 16.79 34.51
CA GLU A 672 -7.21 17.08 35.65
C GLU A 672 -7.82 18.48 35.51
N ALA A 673 -9.15 18.54 35.44
CA ALA A 673 -9.92 19.77 35.31
C ALA A 673 -11.07 19.74 36.32
N PRO A 674 -10.92 20.34 37.51
CA PRO A 674 -11.91 20.26 38.58
C PRO A 674 -13.33 20.67 38.12
N GLY A 675 -14.30 19.78 38.31
CA GLY A 675 -15.68 19.98 37.89
C GLY A 675 -16.00 19.55 36.45
N ALA A 676 -14.99 19.24 35.62
CA ALA A 676 -15.20 18.72 34.27
C ALA A 676 -15.77 17.30 34.26
N GLU A 677 -16.48 16.95 33.18
CA GLU A 677 -17.06 15.63 32.98
C GLU A 677 -16.85 15.12 31.54
N LEU A 678 -15.80 14.32 31.31
CA LEU A 678 -15.60 13.69 30.01
C LEU A 678 -16.41 12.39 29.89
N ASN A 679 -17.34 12.33 28.93
CA ASN A 679 -18.14 11.14 28.70
C ASN A 679 -17.27 9.94 28.28
N VAL A 680 -17.40 8.81 28.98
CA VAL A 680 -16.61 7.59 28.71
C VAL A 680 -16.85 7.06 27.29
N LYS A 681 -18.07 7.21 26.74
CA LYS A 681 -18.35 6.80 25.36
C LYS A 681 -17.58 7.67 24.36
N LYS A 682 -17.53 8.99 24.57
CA LYS A 682 -16.78 9.90 23.69
C LYS A 682 -15.28 9.57 23.73
N CYS A 683 -14.74 9.41 24.93
CA CYS A 683 -13.33 9.03 25.14
C CYS A 683 -13.00 7.68 24.49
N HIS A 684 -13.85 6.67 24.71
CA HIS A 684 -13.72 5.36 24.07
C HIS A 684 -13.73 5.46 22.55
N THR A 685 -14.72 6.15 21.96
CA THR A 685 -14.85 6.26 20.50
C THR A 685 -13.60 6.87 19.86
N ALA A 686 -13.08 7.99 20.40
CA ALA A 686 -11.86 8.62 19.87
C ALA A 686 -10.65 7.69 19.99
N MET A 687 -10.39 7.15 21.18
CA MET A 687 -9.19 6.36 21.43
C MET A 687 -9.18 4.98 20.74
N MET A 688 -10.34 4.46 20.31
CA MET A 688 -10.37 3.23 19.53
C MET A 688 -9.82 3.39 18.11
N GLY A 689 -9.82 4.60 17.55
CA GLY A 689 -9.13 4.90 16.30
C GLY A 689 -7.64 4.63 16.44
N LEU A 690 -7.01 5.28 17.43
CA LEU A 690 -5.60 5.10 17.79
C LEU A 690 -5.26 3.63 18.11
N TYR A 691 -6.03 2.96 18.96
CA TYR A 691 -5.77 1.56 19.32
C TYR A 691 -5.73 0.65 18.09
N ARG A 692 -6.71 0.79 17.19
CA ARG A 692 -6.84 -0.07 15.99
C ARG A 692 -5.81 0.24 14.92
N TRP A 693 -5.30 1.47 14.90
CA TRP A 693 -4.20 1.83 14.02
C TRP A 693 -2.92 1.12 14.44
N CYS A 694 -2.60 1.09 15.74
CA CYS A 694 -1.38 0.49 16.26
C CYS A 694 -1.38 -1.05 16.30
N THR A 695 -2.54 -1.72 16.24
CA THR A 695 -2.58 -3.19 16.34
C THR A 695 -3.84 -3.81 15.74
N ASN A 696 -3.67 -5.02 15.18
CA ASN A 696 -4.77 -5.89 14.76
C ASN A 696 -5.42 -6.67 15.92
N LYS A 697 -4.87 -6.58 17.15
CA LYS A 697 -5.42 -7.25 18.34
C LYS A 697 -6.82 -6.73 18.67
N SER A 698 -7.63 -7.56 19.32
CA SER A 698 -9.00 -7.17 19.72
C SER A 698 -9.02 -5.92 20.61
N ALA A 699 -9.66 -4.86 20.13
CA ALA A 699 -9.91 -3.62 20.89
C ALA A 699 -10.83 -3.83 22.10
N PRO A 700 -10.70 -3.05 23.19
CA PRO A 700 -11.62 -3.13 24.33
C PRO A 700 -13.02 -2.58 23.99
N ASP A 701 -14.10 -3.14 24.56
CA ASP A 701 -15.37 -2.39 24.64
C ASP A 701 -15.23 -1.21 25.61
N LYS A 702 -16.25 -0.36 25.61
CA LYS A 702 -16.44 0.71 26.59
C LYS A 702 -16.26 0.26 28.05
N GLU A 703 -16.63 -0.97 28.41
CA GLU A 703 -16.53 -1.46 29.79
C GLU A 703 -15.09 -1.79 30.15
N TRP A 704 -14.40 -2.59 29.33
CA TRP A 704 -12.99 -2.94 29.48
C TRP A 704 -12.07 -1.73 29.32
N PHE A 705 -12.40 -0.82 28.42
CA PHE A 705 -11.73 0.48 28.29
C PHE A 705 -11.85 1.27 29.58
N SER A 706 -13.06 1.42 30.11
CA SER A 706 -13.30 2.12 31.37
C SER A 706 -12.57 1.47 32.56
N ARG A 707 -12.38 0.14 32.55
CA ARG A 707 -11.62 -0.60 33.57
C ARG A 707 -10.10 -0.52 33.37
N GLY A 708 -9.64 -0.32 32.14
CA GLY A 708 -8.22 -0.19 31.81
C GLY A 708 -7.66 1.17 32.21
N LEU A 709 -8.46 2.23 32.20
CA LEU A 709 -8.06 3.54 32.69
C LEU A 709 -7.59 3.46 34.18
N PRO A 710 -6.63 4.29 34.62
CA PRO A 710 -6.12 4.26 35.99
C PRO A 710 -7.19 4.43 37.08
N ASP A 711 -6.97 3.81 38.25
CA ASP A 711 -7.94 3.82 39.36
C ASP A 711 -8.15 5.21 39.98
N HIS A 712 -7.17 6.12 39.86
CA HIS A 712 -7.27 7.48 40.40
C HIS A 712 -8.28 8.35 39.63
N ILE A 713 -8.53 8.06 38.34
CA ILE A 713 -9.54 8.75 37.54
C ILE A 713 -10.93 8.28 37.99
N LYS A 714 -11.69 9.12 38.68
CA LYS A 714 -13.02 8.70 39.18
C LYS A 714 -14.03 8.59 38.04
N ARG A 715 -14.92 7.60 38.10
CA ARG A 715 -16.06 7.46 37.17
C ARG A 715 -17.35 7.72 37.92
N LYS A 716 -18.21 8.58 37.37
CA LYS A 716 -19.55 8.87 37.92
C LYS A 716 -20.64 8.71 36.87
N ASP A 717 -21.85 8.46 37.34
CA ASP A 717 -23.03 8.49 36.50
C ASP A 717 -23.48 9.95 36.33
N THR A 718 -23.63 10.37 35.08
CA THR A 718 -24.23 11.65 34.68
C THR A 718 -25.73 11.66 34.95
N THR A 719 -26.35 12.83 34.94
CA THR A 719 -27.81 13.02 35.09
C THR A 719 -28.63 12.22 34.06
N ASP A 720 -28.06 11.94 32.89
CA ASP A 720 -28.68 11.11 31.83
C ASP A 720 -28.41 9.60 31.99
N GLY A 721 -27.78 9.16 33.09
CA GLY A 721 -27.42 7.76 33.34
C GLY A 721 -26.26 7.23 32.48
N LYS A 722 -25.47 8.12 31.85
CA LYS A 722 -24.23 7.75 31.13
C LYS A 722 -23.03 7.84 32.09
N LYS A 723 -21.97 7.07 31.86
CA LYS A 723 -20.71 7.20 32.63
C LYS A 723 -19.83 8.34 32.11
N ALA A 724 -19.25 9.11 33.03
CA ALA A 724 -18.24 10.13 32.75
C ALA A 724 -17.01 9.97 33.66
N LEU A 725 -15.86 10.43 33.17
CA LEU A 725 -14.64 10.65 33.94
C LEU A 725 -14.82 11.96 34.71
N SER A 726 -14.77 11.91 36.03
CA SER A 726 -14.95 13.08 36.91
C SER A 726 -13.65 13.85 37.02
N ASP A 727 -13.75 15.17 36.96
CA ASP A 727 -12.63 16.09 37.15
C ASP A 727 -11.51 15.88 36.12
N HIS A 728 -11.86 15.33 34.96
CA HIS A 728 -10.95 15.09 33.85
C HIS A 728 -11.61 15.51 32.54
N THR A 729 -10.80 16.09 31.66
CA THR A 729 -11.16 16.44 30.28
C THR A 729 -10.01 16.11 29.34
N TRP A 730 -10.17 16.38 28.05
CA TRP A 730 -9.09 16.30 27.08
C TRP A 730 -8.03 17.37 27.35
N VAL A 731 -6.80 17.16 26.90
CA VAL A 731 -5.72 18.17 26.93
C VAL A 731 -6.13 19.50 26.29
N PHE A 732 -7.04 19.46 25.32
CA PHE A 732 -7.77 20.57 24.71
C PHE A 732 -9.00 20.01 23.98
N SER A 733 -9.98 20.84 23.66
CA SER A 733 -11.21 20.40 22.98
C SER A 733 -10.91 19.90 21.56
N ARG A 734 -11.62 18.85 21.15
CA ARG A 734 -11.63 18.39 19.76
C ARG A 734 -12.57 19.28 18.94
N GLY A 735 -12.21 19.57 17.70
CA GLY A 735 -12.97 20.37 16.75
C GLY A 735 -12.62 21.86 16.74
N LEU A 736 -11.45 22.26 17.26
CA LEU A 736 -10.97 23.64 17.19
C LEU A 736 -10.67 24.03 15.74
N VAL A 737 -11.15 25.18 15.30
CA VAL A 737 -10.85 25.70 13.96
C VAL A 737 -10.17 27.06 14.08
N SER A 738 -8.84 27.06 13.90
CA SER A 738 -8.07 28.30 13.88
C SER A 738 -8.23 29.02 12.54
N PRO A 739 -8.45 30.36 12.54
CA PRO A 739 -8.57 31.15 11.31
C PRO A 739 -7.27 31.18 10.49
N HIS A 740 -6.16 30.73 11.09
CA HIS A 740 -4.84 30.65 10.47
C HIS A 740 -4.57 29.30 9.80
N LEU A 741 -5.49 28.34 9.88
CA LEU A 741 -5.42 27.10 9.12
C LEU A 741 -5.89 27.35 7.67
N PRO A 742 -5.00 27.27 6.66
CA PRO A 742 -5.41 27.54 5.28
C PRO A 742 -6.34 26.45 4.76
N SER A 743 -7.47 26.85 4.19
CA SER A 743 -8.44 26.00 3.48
C SER A 743 -9.35 25.09 4.32
N VAL A 744 -9.40 25.29 5.65
CA VAL A 744 -10.45 24.72 6.52
C VAL A 744 -11.42 25.84 6.86
N ASP A 745 -12.64 25.77 6.29
CA ASP A 745 -13.65 26.82 6.48
C ASP A 745 -14.20 26.77 7.91
N ALA A 746 -14.29 27.93 8.58
CA ALA A 746 -14.69 28.02 9.99
C ALA A 746 -16.14 27.57 10.26
N GLU A 747 -16.93 27.41 9.19
CA GLU A 747 -18.32 26.92 9.23
C GLU A 747 -18.45 25.40 8.99
N ILE A 748 -17.36 24.64 8.83
CA ILE A 748 -17.41 23.19 8.58
C ILE A 748 -17.91 22.44 9.83
N ASP A 749 -19.02 21.72 9.71
CA ASP A 749 -19.50 20.78 10.73
C ASP A 749 -18.67 19.49 10.65
N LEU A 750 -17.61 19.43 11.44
CA LEU A 750 -16.75 18.25 11.54
C LEU A 750 -17.41 17.19 12.42
N THR A 751 -17.77 16.05 11.84
CA THR A 751 -18.29 14.90 12.60
C THR A 751 -17.16 14.15 13.33
N LEU A 752 -16.64 14.71 14.43
CA LEU A 752 -15.53 14.17 15.25
C LEU A 752 -15.95 13.33 16.46
#